data_AF-A0A7W1EHM4-F1
#
_entry.id   AF-A0A7W1EHM4-F1
#
_cell.length_a   1.000
_cell.length_b   1.000
_cell.length_c   1.000
_cell.angle_alpha   90.00
_cell.angle_beta   90.00
_cell.angle_gamma   90.00
#
_symmetry.space_group_name_H-M   'P 1'
#
loop_
_entity.id
_entity.type
_entity.pdbx_description
1 polymer ?
#
loop_
_entity_poly.entity_id
_entity_poly.type
_entity_poly.pdbx_seq_one_letter_code
_entity_poly.pdbx_strand_id
1 'polypeptide(L)'
;MKYRGYIFIFFYLVFGNAGFGQSKDSSLSKPLVSKDDILKAKKRHYTYIVSDRLSTDDRFDIFKITPTAQPPHVIIVRGHIEVLDDPKQKKARITVYNASNNERVGIFVSNGFTGNYVLVLVANVKYIFHVEVPGYGTMTEEVEVPQKIDYEICQQQIKVKLNEKKKPVLVIANFFNDENEKVFYIKASGDTVRTLGDVAGSANDVSKTNVKQAKNYSTIDEMVKKQVEEERKKPADALKAFKANDFETAASLYEALLKNDQGDPFANYYYGISLFKLNRSKARAVNSLQLASTYKEVPPDVFLYLGKVCHSVYIFQDAIVALEEYKKRATPVEVENNHVAQLIRYCKNGSMLMSDPINIQVEKRMKVQEGNLLATYNNELTEGRLMYKTDFFNSVVDKKKGARQLVCNLNKREYIHASFGAKEQTGSDLYKNVSLPSGSLSPSQQLGPEINTPLDEDYPYITKDGLTLYFSSKGHNSMGGFDIFKCSRPDISSPWSSPENLGYPINSTYDDILYIPDSTGKYASFCSNRKINTFELLHIKVPEGNSPSSIIKGNFTTSDSIPLREALISVYNTNNGEIAGVYRTNAKTGMYLMVLPSGTKFDITVSAENYPDLNSSFEIPSKKNEFTLKQKIILKKLSDKNPLVITNYFREDEAAKVSFDESPVKETIAEAHKPIAKKDSKKKLDRTPEEKKKDQEDIQLARKLYDESNFQEASLVYEELSRHLDLDPLNSYYYGMALFKTRGDKGNCARALEVASAAKGIPVDVHYYLGKSNHLNYRFDDAVKSYTKFLSVCKPDEAAKLNIAKEIEYCNNGIKLVNNPVVMEVHERKHVDIKALQNSLTHAESGAKVLVLTEDMRSSVDKKKNFITLLFLSADKNTLLYSSYGEDESKGKDIYRLKKLSNGKWSPVPENITAVNSDMDEEFPALSKDGNTLYFSSKGYENMGGYDIFKSTWSEETGEWSKPVNMGSPINSPYDDVYFLE
;
A
#
# COMPACT_ATOMS: atom_id res chain seq x y z
N MET A 1 36.70 16.76 71.46
CA MET A 1 36.48 17.88 72.41
C MET A 1 35.02 18.33 72.32
N LYS A 2 34.44 18.77 73.45
CA LYS A 2 33.59 19.98 73.66
C LYS A 2 32.66 20.46 72.51
N TYR A 3 31.38 20.82 72.73
CA TYR A 3 30.50 20.71 73.91
C TYR A 3 29.03 21.10 73.59
N ARG A 4 28.09 20.59 74.41
CA ARG A 4 26.71 21.06 74.73
C ARG A 4 25.58 20.74 73.73
N GLY A 5 24.39 20.30 74.18
CA GLY A 5 24.01 19.86 75.54
C GLY A 5 22.50 19.69 75.79
N TYR A 6 22.17 18.91 76.84
CA TYR A 6 20.82 18.65 77.43
C TYR A 6 19.80 17.85 76.58
N ILE A 7 18.68 17.33 77.14
CA ILE A 7 18.46 16.34 78.24
C ILE A 7 16.93 16.21 78.50
N PHE A 8 16.39 14.97 78.47
CA PHE A 8 15.12 14.51 79.08
C PHE A 8 13.78 15.16 78.62
N ILE A 9 12.56 14.59 78.87
CA ILE A 9 12.07 13.19 78.82
C ILE A 9 10.51 13.14 78.84
N PHE A 10 9.90 12.09 78.28
CA PHE A 10 8.52 11.56 78.52
C PHE A 10 7.21 12.21 77.95
N PHE A 11 6.22 11.31 77.79
CA PHE A 11 4.75 11.43 77.72
C PHE A 11 3.97 11.83 76.44
N TYR A 12 3.46 10.78 75.75
CA TYR A 12 2.13 10.59 75.11
C TYR A 12 1.67 11.37 73.86
N LEU A 13 0.95 10.62 73.00
CA LEU A 13 0.01 11.00 71.93
C LEU A 13 0.53 11.57 70.59
N VAL A 14 -0.20 11.21 69.52
CA VAL A 14 -0.15 11.67 68.11
C VAL A 14 0.95 11.05 67.18
N PHE A 15 0.50 10.65 65.98
CA PHE A 15 1.17 10.04 64.80
C PHE A 15 2.70 10.18 64.59
N GLY A 16 3.38 9.10 64.12
CA GLY A 16 4.76 9.17 63.59
C GLY A 16 5.28 7.87 62.92
N ASN A 17 6.17 8.00 61.94
CA ASN A 17 6.71 6.91 61.08
C ASN A 17 8.04 6.29 61.56
N ALA A 18 8.24 5.01 61.19
CA ALA A 18 9.44 4.27 60.73
C ALA A 18 10.91 4.70 61.03
N GLY A 19 11.80 3.68 61.12
CA GLY A 19 13.28 3.77 61.01
C GLY A 19 14.01 3.16 62.22
N PHE A 20 14.65 1.96 62.15
CA PHE A 20 15.97 1.61 61.56
C PHE A 20 17.17 2.43 62.10
N GLY A 21 18.32 1.83 62.47
CA GLY A 21 18.71 0.41 62.46
C GLY A 21 20.23 0.19 62.66
N GLN A 22 20.78 -0.93 62.13
CA GLN A 22 22.19 -1.38 62.12
C GLN A 22 22.75 -1.95 63.45
N SER A 23 23.62 -2.97 63.50
CA SER A 23 24.26 -3.85 62.47
C SER A 23 24.47 -5.28 63.07
N LYS A 24 25.03 -6.33 62.44
CA LYS A 24 26.06 -6.43 61.38
C LYS A 24 26.18 -7.84 60.78
N ASP A 25 26.73 -7.94 59.55
CA ASP A 25 27.42 -9.08 58.86
C ASP A 25 26.81 -10.51 58.91
N SER A 26 26.69 -11.29 57.84
CA SER A 26 26.97 -11.13 56.37
C SER A 26 26.28 -12.32 55.63
N SER A 27 26.43 -12.68 54.34
CA SER A 27 27.32 -12.31 53.21
C SER A 27 26.65 -12.67 51.86
N LEU A 28 27.38 -12.61 50.73
CA LEU A 28 27.10 -13.24 49.42
C LEU A 28 25.64 -13.18 48.91
N SER A 29 25.15 -11.96 48.72
CA SER A 29 23.85 -11.67 48.10
C SER A 29 23.85 -11.86 46.58
N LYS A 30 22.82 -12.54 46.04
CA LYS A 30 22.30 -12.18 44.70
C LYS A 30 21.85 -10.71 44.75
N PRO A 31 22.12 -9.88 43.73
CA PRO A 31 21.40 -8.62 43.59
C PRO A 31 19.90 -8.94 43.37
N LEU A 32 19.06 -8.66 44.36
CA LEU A 32 17.62 -8.61 44.11
C LEU A 32 17.36 -7.36 43.26
N VAL A 33 17.03 -7.55 41.98
CA VAL A 33 16.40 -6.50 41.17
C VAL A 33 15.14 -6.08 41.93
N SER A 34 15.00 -4.78 42.25
CA SER A 34 13.81 -4.33 42.96
C SER A 34 12.59 -4.46 42.05
N LYS A 35 11.40 -4.70 42.64
CA LYS A 35 10.17 -4.77 41.84
C LYS A 35 9.88 -3.44 41.13
N ASP A 36 10.34 -2.33 41.69
CA ASP A 36 10.08 -0.98 41.19
C ASP A 36 10.96 -0.62 39.97
N ASP A 37 12.14 -1.25 39.83
CA ASP A 37 13.01 -1.08 38.66
C ASP A 37 12.45 -1.79 37.41
N ILE A 38 11.73 -2.91 37.60
CA ILE A 38 11.07 -3.65 36.52
C ILE A 38 9.84 -2.87 36.00
N LEU A 39 9.10 -2.21 36.89
CA LEU A 39 7.85 -1.50 36.58
C LEU A 39 8.01 -0.23 35.71
N LYS A 40 9.22 0.34 35.62
CA LYS A 40 9.45 1.58 34.84
C LYS A 40 9.70 1.37 33.34
N ALA A 41 9.75 0.12 32.87
CA ALA A 41 9.96 -0.19 31.46
C ALA A 41 8.70 0.14 30.62
N LYS A 42 8.78 1.23 29.83
CA LYS A 42 7.86 1.61 28.72
C LYS A 42 6.36 1.66 29.08
N LYS A 43 5.81 2.88 29.34
CA LYS A 43 4.39 3.12 29.01
C LYS A 43 4.27 2.96 27.49
N ARG A 44 3.45 2.02 27.02
CA ARG A 44 2.77 2.21 25.74
C ARG A 44 1.57 3.12 26.02
N HIS A 45 1.29 4.06 25.13
CA HIS A 45 0.07 4.85 25.19
C HIS A 45 -1.02 4.06 24.49
N TYR A 46 -2.11 3.78 25.18
CA TYR A 46 -3.20 2.96 24.69
C TYR A 46 -4.47 3.78 24.60
N THR A 47 -4.95 4.00 23.39
CA THR A 47 -6.30 4.52 23.18
C THR A 47 -7.31 3.39 23.37
N TYR A 48 -8.50 3.72 23.86
CA TYR A 48 -9.63 2.82 23.99
C TYR A 48 -10.78 3.32 23.11
N ILE A 49 -11.18 2.51 22.13
CA ILE A 49 -12.38 2.74 21.30
C ILE A 49 -13.49 1.82 21.78
N VAL A 50 -14.73 2.30 21.85
CA VAL A 50 -15.92 1.49 22.15
C VAL A 50 -16.83 1.47 20.94
N SER A 51 -17.13 0.28 20.41
CA SER A 51 -17.85 0.09 19.15
C SER A 51 -18.64 -1.21 19.11
N ASP A 52 -19.83 -1.25 18.51
CA ASP A 52 -20.59 -2.49 18.27
C ASP A 52 -20.28 -3.14 16.90
N ARG A 53 -19.31 -2.63 16.13
CA ARG A 53 -19.02 -3.09 14.75
C ARG A 53 -18.70 -4.58 14.59
N LEU A 54 -18.15 -5.23 15.61
CA LEU A 54 -17.88 -6.68 15.64
C LEU A 54 -18.87 -7.46 16.54
N SER A 55 -19.91 -6.80 17.05
CA SER A 55 -20.92 -7.43 17.88
C SER A 55 -21.97 -8.19 17.05
N THR A 56 -22.38 -9.34 17.58
CA THR A 56 -23.52 -10.14 17.13
C THR A 56 -24.72 -10.04 18.09
N ASP A 57 -24.68 -9.11 19.05
CA ASP A 57 -25.79 -8.80 19.96
C ASP A 57 -25.75 -7.31 20.36
N ASP A 58 -26.56 -6.88 21.33
CA ASP A 58 -26.69 -5.46 21.72
C ASP A 58 -25.62 -4.96 22.71
N ARG A 59 -24.47 -5.67 22.79
CA ARG A 59 -23.29 -5.28 23.56
C ARG A 59 -22.21 -4.63 22.68
N PHE A 60 -21.26 -3.97 23.33
CA PHE A 60 -20.17 -3.24 22.69
C PHE A 60 -18.83 -3.93 22.90
N ASP A 61 -17.89 -3.74 21.97
CA ASP A 61 -16.49 -4.11 22.12
C ASP A 61 -15.65 -2.90 22.51
N ILE A 62 -14.89 -3.03 23.60
CA ILE A 62 -13.79 -2.12 23.91
C ILE A 62 -12.53 -2.62 23.22
N PHE A 63 -11.95 -1.82 22.34
CA PHE A 63 -10.68 -2.07 21.66
C PHE A 63 -9.57 -1.25 22.32
N LYS A 64 -8.62 -1.92 23.01
CA LYS A 64 -7.36 -1.31 23.49
C LYS A 64 -6.37 -1.30 22.32
N ILE A 65 -6.04 -0.12 21.80
CA ILE A 65 -5.28 0.04 20.55
C ILE A 65 -3.99 0.86 20.76
N THR A 66 -3.05 0.73 19.82
CA THR A 66 -2.04 1.76 19.52
C THR A 66 -2.20 2.19 18.06
N PRO A 67 -2.42 3.48 17.76
CA PRO A 67 -2.28 4.00 16.40
C PRO A 67 -0.85 3.76 15.90
N THR A 68 -0.70 3.03 14.78
CA THR A 68 0.61 2.64 14.25
C THR A 68 1.02 3.50 13.07
N ALA A 69 2.28 3.95 13.09
CA ALA A 69 2.87 4.80 12.06
C ALA A 69 3.64 4.02 10.97
N GLN A 70 3.40 2.70 10.83
CA GLN A 70 4.08 1.90 9.81
C GLN A 70 3.39 2.03 8.44
N PRO A 71 4.16 2.05 7.34
CA PRO A 71 3.60 2.11 6.00
C PRO A 71 2.87 0.80 5.63
N PRO A 72 1.88 0.87 4.74
CA PRO A 72 1.11 -0.30 4.34
C PRO A 72 1.92 -1.31 3.50
N HIS A 73 1.60 -2.60 3.63
CA HIS A 73 2.06 -3.64 2.72
C HIS A 73 1.43 -3.44 1.33
N VAL A 74 2.20 -3.71 0.26
CA VAL A 74 1.81 -3.38 -1.12
C VAL A 74 1.95 -4.60 -2.04
N ILE A 75 1.05 -4.71 -3.02
CA ILE A 75 1.10 -5.68 -4.12
C ILE A 75 1.02 -4.98 -5.48
N ILE A 76 1.57 -5.64 -6.49
CA ILE A 76 1.56 -5.24 -7.90
C ILE A 76 0.55 -6.12 -8.64
N VAL A 77 -0.36 -5.54 -9.42
CA VAL A 77 -1.37 -6.30 -10.18
C VAL A 77 -1.11 -6.15 -11.68
N ARG A 78 -0.57 -7.18 -12.32
CA ARG A 78 -0.38 -7.22 -13.79
C ARG A 78 -1.68 -7.66 -14.45
N GLY A 79 -2.24 -6.84 -15.33
CA GLY A 79 -3.51 -7.19 -15.96
C GLY A 79 -3.59 -6.98 -17.45
N HIS A 80 -4.72 -7.40 -17.99
CA HIS A 80 -5.06 -7.36 -19.41
C HIS A 80 -6.53 -7.00 -19.56
N ILE A 81 -6.86 -6.09 -20.49
CA ILE A 81 -8.25 -5.82 -20.87
C ILE A 81 -8.58 -6.35 -22.27
N GLU A 82 -9.71 -7.07 -22.33
CA GLU A 82 -10.32 -7.54 -23.56
C GLU A 82 -11.74 -6.98 -23.70
N VAL A 83 -12.02 -6.29 -24.80
CA VAL A 83 -13.37 -5.86 -25.18
C VAL A 83 -13.92 -6.88 -26.18
N LEU A 84 -14.81 -7.75 -25.71
CA LEU A 84 -15.16 -8.98 -26.44
C LEU A 84 -15.99 -8.73 -27.71
N ASP A 85 -16.77 -7.64 -27.75
CA ASP A 85 -17.59 -7.25 -28.92
C ASP A 85 -16.83 -6.38 -29.95
N ASP A 86 -15.70 -5.78 -29.55
CA ASP A 86 -14.74 -5.14 -30.46
C ASP A 86 -13.29 -5.44 -30.03
N PRO A 87 -12.71 -6.56 -30.50
CA PRO A 87 -11.33 -6.96 -30.16
C PRO A 87 -10.23 -6.00 -30.66
N LYS A 88 -10.57 -4.93 -31.39
CA LYS A 88 -9.63 -3.83 -31.71
C LYS A 88 -9.62 -2.76 -30.62
N GLN A 89 -10.69 -2.61 -29.85
CA GLN A 89 -10.70 -1.74 -28.68
C GLN A 89 -9.96 -2.42 -27.53
N LYS A 90 -8.77 -1.92 -27.22
CA LYS A 90 -7.94 -2.41 -26.10
C LYS A 90 -7.49 -1.30 -25.15
N LYS A 91 -7.84 -0.04 -25.45
CA LYS A 91 -7.53 1.12 -24.61
C LYS A 91 -8.65 1.33 -23.61
N ALA A 92 -8.29 1.35 -22.33
CA ALA A 92 -9.21 1.54 -21.22
C ALA A 92 -8.54 2.35 -20.11
N ARG A 93 -9.36 3.02 -19.31
CA ARG A 93 -8.94 3.80 -18.15
C ARG A 93 -9.54 3.19 -16.90
N ILE A 94 -8.68 2.66 -16.04
CA ILE A 94 -9.02 1.96 -14.80
C ILE A 94 -8.78 2.96 -13.66
N THR A 95 -9.83 3.56 -13.15
CA THR A 95 -9.78 4.46 -11.99
C THR A 95 -10.10 3.65 -10.74
N VAL A 96 -9.11 3.42 -9.90
CA VAL A 96 -9.26 2.67 -8.66
C VAL A 96 -9.46 3.63 -7.51
N TYR A 97 -10.49 3.37 -6.71
CA TYR A 97 -10.72 3.95 -5.40
C TYR A 97 -10.55 2.86 -4.34
N ASN A 98 -10.27 3.20 -3.08
CA ASN A 98 -10.45 2.23 -1.99
C ASN A 98 -11.98 2.11 -1.70
N ALA A 99 -12.48 0.93 -1.31
CA ALA A 99 -13.91 0.62 -1.22
C ALA A 99 -14.51 0.80 0.17
N SER A 100 -13.69 0.70 1.23
CA SER A 100 -14.19 1.10 2.54
C SER A 100 -14.40 2.62 2.59
N ASN A 101 -14.03 3.37 1.53
CA ASN A 101 -13.87 4.82 1.58
C ASN A 101 -14.23 5.69 0.37
N ASN A 102 -14.04 5.25 -0.88
CA ASN A 102 -14.08 6.08 -2.10
C ASN A 102 -12.94 7.15 -2.28
N GLU A 103 -11.72 6.92 -1.79
CA GLU A 103 -10.53 7.73 -2.16
C GLU A 103 -9.86 7.17 -3.40
N ARG A 104 -9.53 8.03 -4.37
CA ARG A 104 -8.96 7.63 -5.66
C ARG A 104 -7.47 7.27 -5.59
N VAL A 105 -7.21 6.05 -5.13
CA VAL A 105 -5.92 5.34 -5.08
C VAL A 105 -5.10 5.46 -6.36
N GLY A 106 -5.73 5.42 -7.54
CA GLY A 106 -4.99 5.63 -8.79
C GLY A 106 -5.83 5.71 -10.06
N ILE A 107 -5.20 6.18 -11.14
CA ILE A 107 -5.71 6.07 -12.51
C ILE A 107 -4.65 5.34 -13.32
N PHE A 108 -5.04 4.20 -13.86
CA PHE A 108 -4.19 3.30 -14.65
C PHE A 108 -4.79 3.18 -16.05
N VAL A 109 -3.96 2.90 -17.06
CA VAL A 109 -4.37 2.88 -18.47
C VAL A 109 -3.80 1.64 -19.14
N SER A 110 -4.60 0.96 -19.95
CA SER A 110 -4.13 -0.18 -20.75
C SER A 110 -3.44 0.25 -22.05
N ASN A 111 -2.44 -0.53 -22.45
CA ASN A 111 -1.78 -0.43 -23.73
C ASN A 111 -2.81 -0.58 -24.86
N GLY A 112 -2.93 0.43 -25.72
CA GLY A 112 -3.94 0.46 -26.79
C GLY A 112 -3.78 -0.60 -27.89
N PHE A 113 -2.63 -1.28 -27.96
CA PHE A 113 -2.34 -2.32 -28.96
C PHE A 113 -2.45 -3.74 -28.40
N THR A 114 -2.11 -3.94 -27.12
CA THR A 114 -2.08 -5.27 -26.48
C THR A 114 -3.09 -5.47 -25.35
N GLY A 115 -3.64 -4.41 -24.77
CA GLY A 115 -4.61 -4.48 -23.65
C GLY A 115 -3.95 -4.61 -22.27
N ASN A 116 -2.63 -4.79 -22.18
CA ASN A 116 -1.94 -4.99 -20.91
C ASN A 116 -1.90 -3.70 -20.06
N TYR A 117 -1.91 -3.83 -18.73
CA TYR A 117 -1.73 -2.76 -17.76
C TYR A 117 -1.06 -3.29 -16.48
N VAL A 118 -0.62 -2.40 -15.59
CA VAL A 118 -0.15 -2.76 -14.24
C VAL A 118 -0.70 -1.76 -13.23
N LEU A 119 -1.14 -2.28 -12.08
CA LEU A 119 -1.63 -1.53 -10.94
C LEU A 119 -0.74 -1.77 -9.71
N VAL A 120 -0.92 -0.95 -8.69
CA VAL A 120 -0.29 -1.08 -7.38
C VAL A 120 -1.37 -0.83 -6.32
N LEU A 121 -1.53 -1.75 -5.37
CA LEU A 121 -2.57 -1.70 -4.34
C LEU A 121 -1.99 -2.06 -2.96
N VAL A 122 -2.55 -1.51 -1.90
CA VAL A 122 -2.26 -1.89 -0.51
C VAL A 122 -3.03 -3.18 -0.14
N ALA A 123 -2.36 -4.07 0.59
CA ALA A 123 -2.94 -5.29 1.15
C ALA A 123 -3.79 -5.03 2.41
N ASN A 124 -4.73 -5.94 2.69
CA ASN A 124 -5.78 -5.79 3.72
C ASN A 124 -6.73 -4.60 3.50
N VAL A 125 -7.04 -4.30 2.23
CA VAL A 125 -7.88 -3.16 1.83
C VAL A 125 -8.80 -3.58 0.68
N LYS A 126 -10.03 -3.06 0.67
CA LYS A 126 -10.99 -3.23 -0.43
C LYS A 126 -10.90 -2.06 -1.40
N TYR A 127 -11.28 -2.23 -2.66
CA TYR A 127 -11.16 -1.22 -3.72
C TYR A 127 -12.35 -1.19 -4.67
N ILE A 128 -12.82 -0.01 -5.08
CA ILE A 128 -13.85 0.17 -6.11
C ILE A 128 -13.15 0.53 -7.43
N PHE A 129 -13.32 -0.33 -8.42
CA PHE A 129 -12.69 -0.23 -9.73
C PHE A 129 -13.66 0.36 -10.77
N HIS A 130 -13.49 1.62 -11.14
CA HIS A 130 -14.22 2.23 -12.24
C HIS A 130 -13.44 2.07 -13.56
N VAL A 131 -13.92 1.18 -14.43
CA VAL A 131 -13.28 0.88 -15.72
C VAL A 131 -14.06 1.57 -16.83
N GLU A 132 -13.41 2.51 -17.49
CA GLU A 132 -13.92 3.29 -18.62
C GLU A 132 -13.33 2.78 -19.95
N VAL A 133 -14.19 2.39 -20.89
CA VAL A 133 -13.80 1.92 -22.23
C VAL A 133 -14.47 2.79 -23.30
N PRO A 134 -13.72 3.37 -24.26
CA PRO A 134 -14.31 4.23 -25.30
C PRO A 134 -15.30 3.46 -26.17
N GLY A 135 -16.54 3.97 -26.26
CA GLY A 135 -17.68 3.32 -26.93
C GLY A 135 -18.51 2.39 -26.04
N TYR A 136 -17.98 1.96 -24.90
CA TYR A 136 -18.64 1.03 -23.97
C TYR A 136 -18.93 1.68 -22.59
N GLY A 137 -18.44 2.88 -22.33
CA GLY A 137 -18.74 3.65 -21.12
C GLY A 137 -17.99 3.16 -19.88
N THR A 138 -18.49 3.54 -18.70
CA THR A 138 -17.88 3.22 -17.40
C THR A 138 -18.68 2.14 -16.69
N MET A 139 -17.98 1.18 -16.11
CA MET A 139 -18.52 0.11 -15.25
C MET A 139 -17.75 0.08 -13.93
N THR A 140 -18.33 -0.50 -12.89
CA THR A 140 -17.78 -0.50 -11.53
C THR A 140 -17.82 -1.90 -10.91
N GLU A 141 -16.80 -2.29 -10.13
CA GLU A 141 -16.76 -3.53 -9.34
C GLU A 141 -15.93 -3.37 -8.04
N GLU A 142 -16.27 -4.12 -6.98
CA GLU A 142 -15.51 -4.16 -5.72
C GLU A 142 -14.45 -5.28 -5.73
N VAL A 143 -13.20 -4.94 -5.37
CA VAL A 143 -12.04 -5.84 -5.32
C VAL A 143 -11.43 -5.81 -3.92
N GLU A 144 -11.57 -6.90 -3.17
CA GLU A 144 -10.88 -7.08 -1.89
C GLU A 144 -9.45 -7.60 -2.10
N VAL A 145 -8.47 -6.94 -1.50
CA VAL A 145 -7.05 -7.33 -1.54
C VAL A 145 -6.68 -7.90 -0.16
N PRO A 146 -6.48 -9.22 -0.03
CA PRO A 146 -6.28 -9.88 1.27
C PRO A 146 -5.09 -9.38 2.10
N GLN A 147 -5.11 -9.64 3.42
CA GLN A 147 -3.98 -9.34 4.32
C GLN A 147 -2.76 -10.25 4.08
N LYS A 148 -3.01 -11.52 3.75
CA LYS A 148 -2.00 -12.46 3.27
C LYS A 148 -2.18 -12.61 1.77
N ILE A 149 -1.19 -12.19 1.03
CA ILE A 149 -1.04 -12.53 -0.39
C ILE A 149 0.34 -13.19 -0.49
N ASP A 150 0.40 -14.38 -1.07
CA ASP A 150 1.66 -15.14 -1.12
C ASP A 150 2.69 -14.51 -2.07
N TYR A 151 2.28 -13.56 -2.89
CA TYR A 151 3.11 -12.82 -3.84
C TYR A 151 2.99 -11.31 -3.70
N GLU A 152 4.10 -10.64 -3.99
CA GLU A 152 4.17 -9.21 -4.32
C GLU A 152 3.58 -8.91 -5.71
N ILE A 153 3.34 -9.92 -6.56
CA ILE A 153 2.77 -9.78 -7.90
C ILE A 153 1.57 -10.71 -8.11
N CYS A 154 0.46 -10.14 -8.56
CA CYS A 154 -0.82 -10.77 -8.80
C CYS A 154 -1.24 -10.56 -10.26
N GLN A 155 -2.24 -11.30 -10.78
CA GLN A 155 -2.80 -11.01 -12.10
C GLN A 155 -4.24 -10.48 -12.06
N GLN A 156 -4.65 -9.78 -13.12
CA GLN A 156 -6.03 -9.29 -13.28
C GLN A 156 -6.49 -9.36 -14.75
N GLN A 157 -7.48 -10.18 -15.08
CA GLN A 157 -8.17 -10.02 -16.37
C GLN A 157 -9.41 -9.15 -16.17
N ILE A 158 -9.43 -8.01 -16.85
CA ILE A 158 -10.65 -7.24 -17.05
C ILE A 158 -11.25 -7.69 -18.38
N LYS A 159 -12.50 -8.14 -18.38
CA LYS A 159 -13.27 -8.33 -19.62
C LYS A 159 -14.46 -7.40 -19.64
N VAL A 160 -14.62 -6.71 -20.76
CA VAL A 160 -15.75 -5.81 -21.03
C VAL A 160 -16.53 -6.40 -22.18
N LYS A 161 -17.82 -6.62 -21.96
CA LYS A 161 -18.72 -7.18 -22.99
C LYS A 161 -20.12 -6.62 -22.88
N LEU A 162 -20.82 -6.58 -23.99
CA LEU A 162 -22.26 -6.34 -24.00
C LEU A 162 -22.98 -7.60 -23.51
N ASN A 163 -23.88 -7.44 -22.54
CA ASN A 163 -24.88 -8.46 -22.25
C ASN A 163 -25.97 -8.47 -23.33
N GLU A 164 -26.86 -9.46 -23.27
CA GLU A 164 -27.96 -9.71 -24.21
C GLU A 164 -28.94 -8.52 -24.36
N LYS A 165 -28.86 -7.49 -23.50
CA LYS A 165 -29.63 -6.24 -23.59
C LYS A 165 -28.81 -5.07 -24.16
N LYS A 166 -27.69 -5.36 -24.82
CA LYS A 166 -26.68 -4.40 -25.33
C LYS A 166 -26.17 -3.41 -24.26
N LYS A 167 -26.07 -3.84 -23.00
CA LYS A 167 -25.44 -3.04 -21.93
C LYS A 167 -24.05 -3.59 -21.57
N PRO A 168 -23.06 -2.71 -21.35
CA PRO A 168 -21.72 -3.12 -20.96
C PRO A 168 -21.74 -3.81 -19.58
N VAL A 169 -20.93 -4.85 -19.44
CA VAL A 169 -20.70 -5.60 -18.21
C VAL A 169 -19.20 -5.77 -18.04
N LEU A 170 -18.74 -5.47 -16.83
CA LEU A 170 -17.37 -5.64 -16.39
C LEU A 170 -17.22 -6.99 -15.70
N VAL A 171 -16.06 -7.61 -15.88
CA VAL A 171 -15.64 -8.79 -15.13
C VAL A 171 -14.19 -8.58 -14.75
N ILE A 172 -13.90 -8.43 -13.45
CA ILE A 172 -12.53 -8.32 -12.93
C ILE A 172 -12.14 -9.65 -12.26
N ALA A 173 -11.49 -10.52 -13.03
CA ALA A 173 -10.90 -11.74 -12.48
C ALA A 173 -9.54 -11.40 -11.87
N ASN A 174 -9.46 -11.33 -10.54
CA ASN A 174 -8.21 -11.15 -9.80
C ASN A 174 -7.62 -12.52 -9.43
N PHE A 175 -6.32 -12.68 -9.65
CA PHE A 175 -5.58 -13.93 -9.43
C PHE A 175 -4.53 -13.71 -8.33
N PHE A 176 -4.86 -14.16 -7.12
CA PHE A 176 -4.07 -14.01 -5.90
C PHE A 176 -3.52 -15.38 -5.42
N ASN A 177 -2.81 -16.12 -6.30
CA ASN A 177 -2.20 -17.48 -6.16
C ASN A 177 -3.01 -18.64 -6.85
N ASP A 178 -2.48 -19.88 -6.78
CA ASP A 178 -2.40 -20.93 -7.85
C ASP A 178 -3.58 -21.90 -8.05
N GLU A 179 -3.39 -22.83 -8.99
CA GLU A 179 -4.38 -23.61 -9.72
C GLU A 179 -4.37 -25.14 -9.48
N ASN A 180 -3.55 -25.74 -8.59
CA ASN A 180 -3.35 -27.21 -8.67
C ASN A 180 -4.47 -28.09 -8.05
N GLU A 181 -5.72 -27.60 -8.04
CA GLU A 181 -6.72 -27.92 -7.01
C GLU A 181 -8.25 -27.70 -7.42
N LYS A 182 -9.25 -27.58 -6.50
CA LYS A 182 -10.75 -27.42 -6.70
C LYS A 182 -11.51 -26.52 -5.65
N VAL A 183 -11.93 -25.27 -5.97
CA VAL A 183 -11.79 -24.12 -5.03
C VAL A 183 -12.67 -23.99 -3.79
N PHE A 184 -12.03 -23.50 -2.73
CA PHE A 184 -12.66 -22.78 -1.62
C PHE A 184 -12.40 -21.26 -1.70
N TYR A 185 -13.34 -20.57 -2.35
CA TYR A 185 -13.83 -19.29 -1.83
C TYR A 185 -14.28 -19.47 -0.38
N ILE A 186 -14.32 -18.39 0.42
CA ILE A 186 -15.34 -18.05 1.47
C ILE A 186 -14.73 -17.16 2.59
N LYS A 187 -15.08 -15.87 2.53
CA LYS A 187 -15.87 -15.09 3.51
C LYS A 187 -15.65 -15.23 5.04
N ALA A 188 -15.80 -14.07 5.70
CA ALA A 188 -16.17 -13.86 7.12
C ALA A 188 -15.09 -14.12 8.20
N SER A 189 -15.42 -13.76 9.45
CA SER A 189 -14.46 -13.30 10.46
C SER A 189 -14.73 -13.81 11.90
N GLY A 190 -13.67 -14.02 12.68
CA GLY A 190 -13.72 -14.31 14.12
C GLY A 190 -12.86 -15.54 14.50
N ASP A 191 -12.33 -15.69 15.72
CA ASP A 191 -12.27 -14.75 16.86
C ASP A 191 -11.02 -15.04 17.75
N THR A 192 -10.90 -14.36 18.88
CA THR A 192 -9.69 -14.16 19.70
C THR A 192 -9.60 -15.05 20.96
N VAL A 193 -8.37 -15.31 21.45
CA VAL A 193 -8.07 -15.30 22.90
C VAL A 193 -6.67 -14.68 23.18
N ARG A 194 -6.68 -13.78 24.18
CA ARG A 194 -5.65 -13.16 25.05
C ARG A 194 -4.37 -13.99 25.37
N THR A 195 -3.27 -13.45 25.91
CA THR A 195 -3.17 -12.53 27.09
C THR A 195 -1.91 -11.67 27.23
N LEU A 196 -2.10 -10.43 27.74
CA LEU A 196 -1.40 -9.71 28.83
C LEU A 196 0.14 -9.71 28.90
N GLY A 197 0.82 -8.61 29.27
CA GLY A 197 0.38 -7.27 29.68
C GLY A 197 1.55 -6.27 29.51
N ASP A 198 1.28 -5.00 29.21
CA ASP A 198 1.14 -3.90 30.18
C ASP A 198 2.50 -3.24 30.56
N VAL A 199 2.81 -2.02 30.07
CA VAL A 199 2.89 -0.70 30.78
C VAL A 199 3.82 -0.67 32.02
N ALA A 200 4.62 0.37 32.37
CA ALA A 200 4.08 1.61 32.95
C ALA A 200 5.10 2.75 33.31
N GLY A 201 6.07 3.13 32.46
CA GLY A 201 6.98 4.30 32.66
C GLY A 201 6.36 5.74 32.79
N SER A 202 7.10 6.79 32.38
CA SER A 202 6.85 8.26 32.58
C SER A 202 6.91 8.74 34.06
N ALA A 203 7.25 9.99 34.42
CA ALA A 203 8.02 11.10 33.81
C ALA A 203 8.26 12.19 34.92
N ASN A 204 8.91 13.32 34.59
CA ASN A 204 8.88 14.60 35.33
C ASN A 204 9.57 14.63 36.74
N ASP A 205 9.96 15.77 37.35
CA ASP A 205 9.83 17.20 36.95
C ASP A 205 10.92 18.15 37.52
N VAL A 206 10.79 19.45 37.19
CA VAL A 206 11.37 20.74 37.70
C VAL A 206 12.10 20.76 39.08
N SER A 207 13.01 21.71 39.41
CA SER A 207 12.98 23.16 39.08
C SER A 207 14.28 23.96 39.36
N LYS A 208 14.53 25.03 38.56
CA LYS A 208 14.95 26.42 38.93
C LYS A 208 16.27 26.64 39.74
N THR A 209 17.08 27.71 39.58
CA THR A 209 17.10 28.90 38.67
C THR A 209 18.45 29.66 38.79
N ASN A 210 18.92 30.29 37.68
CA ASN A 210 19.60 31.63 37.60
C ASN A 210 20.96 31.86 38.32
N VAL A 211 21.95 32.64 37.80
CA VAL A 211 22.07 33.41 36.54
C VAL A 211 23.54 33.77 36.19
N LYS A 212 23.90 33.82 34.88
CA LYS A 212 25.12 34.45 34.26
C LYS A 212 26.52 33.90 34.67
N GLN A 213 27.58 33.94 33.86
CA GLN A 213 27.78 34.40 32.47
C GLN A 213 28.95 33.66 31.74
N ALA A 214 28.76 33.37 30.45
CA ALA A 214 29.75 33.22 29.36
C ALA A 214 31.08 32.44 29.54
N LYS A 215 31.20 31.30 28.83
CA LYS A 215 32.26 31.03 27.82
C LYS A 215 31.86 29.85 26.90
N ASN A 216 32.49 29.73 25.74
CA ASN A 216 31.88 29.12 24.54
C ASN A 216 32.29 27.67 24.24
N TYR A 217 31.35 26.91 23.65
CA TYR A 217 31.57 25.79 22.72
C TYR A 217 30.59 25.94 21.54
N SER A 218 30.88 25.34 20.38
CA SER A 218 30.49 25.93 19.08
C SER A 218 29.31 25.30 18.33
N THR A 219 29.30 23.99 18.04
CA THR A 219 28.25 23.35 17.22
C THR A 219 27.94 21.90 17.64
N ILE A 220 26.80 21.39 17.15
CA ILE A 220 26.34 20.01 17.33
C ILE A 220 27.30 19.00 16.66
N ASP A 221 28.00 19.39 15.59
CA ASP A 221 28.94 18.52 14.86
C ASP A 221 30.10 18.02 15.73
N GLU A 222 30.49 18.77 16.78
CA GLU A 222 31.54 18.34 17.72
C GLU A 222 31.07 17.21 18.65
N MET A 223 29.77 17.14 18.96
CA MET A 223 29.16 15.98 19.64
C MET A 223 29.07 14.78 18.70
N VAL A 224 28.54 14.97 17.49
CA VAL A 224 28.39 13.89 16.49
C VAL A 224 29.75 13.28 16.13
N LYS A 225 30.80 14.10 15.97
CA LYS A 225 32.18 13.62 15.76
C LYS A 225 32.64 12.67 16.85
N LYS A 226 32.41 12.99 18.13
CA LYS A 226 32.80 12.10 19.24
C LYS A 226 32.00 10.81 19.27
N GLN A 227 30.69 10.86 19.02
CA GLN A 227 29.85 9.67 18.91
C GLN A 227 30.38 8.71 17.81
N VAL A 228 30.69 9.26 16.63
CA VAL A 228 31.28 8.54 15.48
C VAL A 228 32.71 8.05 15.76
N GLU A 229 33.42 8.64 16.72
CA GLU A 229 34.77 8.24 17.14
C GLU A 229 34.77 7.09 18.15
N GLU A 230 33.65 6.86 18.85
CA GLU A 230 33.43 5.67 19.68
C GLU A 230 32.94 4.47 18.86
N GLU A 231 32.04 4.68 17.90
CA GLU A 231 31.60 3.69 16.88
C GLU A 231 32.78 3.12 16.05
N ARG A 232 33.86 3.89 15.94
CA ARG A 232 35.09 3.61 15.16
C ARG A 232 35.90 2.38 15.62
N LYS A 233 35.38 1.61 16.59
CA LYS A 233 35.97 0.37 17.13
C LYS A 233 35.48 -0.90 16.43
N LYS A 234 34.51 -0.80 15.51
CA LYS A 234 34.41 -1.72 14.35
C LYS A 234 35.31 -1.14 13.22
N PRO A 235 36.01 -1.97 12.42
CA PRO A 235 37.35 -1.65 11.91
C PRO A 235 37.41 -0.50 10.92
N ALA A 236 38.28 0.47 11.24
CA ALA A 236 38.38 1.75 10.57
C ALA A 236 38.77 1.70 9.08
N ASP A 237 39.48 0.64 8.64
CA ASP A 237 39.96 0.55 7.26
C ASP A 237 38.84 0.35 6.22
N ALA A 238 37.75 -0.34 6.59
CA ALA A 238 36.58 -0.49 5.72
C ALA A 238 35.91 0.87 5.45
N LEU A 239 35.72 1.67 6.50
CA LEU A 239 35.16 3.02 6.43
C LEU A 239 36.10 4.01 5.73
N LYS A 240 37.42 3.81 5.86
CA LYS A 240 38.45 4.60 5.16
C LYS A 240 38.44 4.33 3.65
N ALA A 241 38.35 3.07 3.23
CA ALA A 241 38.20 2.70 1.83
C ALA A 241 36.91 3.28 1.23
N PHE A 242 35.77 3.13 1.92
CA PHE A 242 34.48 3.68 1.50
C PHE A 242 34.55 5.21 1.30
N LYS A 243 35.14 5.94 2.25
CA LYS A 243 35.31 7.40 2.18
C LYS A 243 36.33 7.86 1.12
N ALA A 244 37.17 6.96 0.61
CA ALA A 244 38.05 7.21 -0.53
C ALA A 244 37.37 6.92 -1.89
N ASN A 245 36.11 6.44 -1.90
CA ASN A 245 35.43 5.84 -3.06
C ASN A 245 36.09 4.55 -3.58
N ASP A 246 36.95 3.91 -2.78
CA ASP A 246 37.45 2.57 -3.05
C ASP A 246 36.41 1.54 -2.60
N PHE A 247 35.36 1.43 -3.41
CA PHE A 247 34.22 0.56 -3.15
C PHE A 247 34.57 -0.93 -3.26
N GLU A 248 35.62 -1.30 -4.00
CA GLU A 248 36.07 -2.70 -4.13
C GLU A 248 36.75 -3.16 -2.83
N THR A 249 37.70 -2.39 -2.30
CA THR A 249 38.27 -2.66 -0.95
C THR A 249 37.19 -2.56 0.13
N ALA A 250 36.29 -1.57 0.07
CA ALA A 250 35.23 -1.42 1.06
C ALA A 250 34.27 -2.63 1.07
N ALA A 251 33.78 -3.06 -0.10
CA ALA A 251 32.89 -4.21 -0.22
C ALA A 251 33.54 -5.49 0.33
N SER A 252 34.83 -5.72 0.02
CA SER A 252 35.59 -6.86 0.53
C SER A 252 35.70 -6.86 2.07
N LEU A 253 36.04 -5.70 2.65
CA LEU A 253 36.20 -5.56 4.11
C LEU A 253 34.85 -5.62 4.86
N TYR A 254 33.78 -5.04 4.31
CA TYR A 254 32.44 -5.16 4.92
C TYR A 254 31.85 -6.57 4.75
N GLU A 255 32.11 -7.30 3.65
CA GLU A 255 31.74 -8.72 3.57
C GLU A 255 32.50 -9.58 4.59
N ALA A 256 33.78 -9.26 4.85
CA ALA A 256 34.55 -9.92 5.91
C ALA A 256 34.01 -9.63 7.32
N LEU A 257 33.43 -8.45 7.54
CA LEU A 257 32.75 -8.12 8.80
C LEU A 257 31.42 -8.86 8.99
N LEU A 258 30.58 -8.85 7.96
CA LEU A 258 29.25 -9.47 8.03
C LEU A 258 29.34 -11.00 8.26
N LYS A 259 30.47 -11.65 7.95
CA LYS A 259 30.73 -13.05 8.35
C LYS A 259 30.81 -13.27 9.87
N ASN A 260 31.10 -12.23 10.65
CA ASN A 260 31.19 -12.28 12.12
C ASN A 260 29.95 -11.69 12.81
N ASP A 261 29.31 -10.68 12.21
CA ASP A 261 28.15 -9.96 12.75
C ASP A 261 27.18 -9.62 11.60
N GLN A 262 26.33 -10.58 11.23
CA GLN A 262 25.42 -10.49 10.07
C GLN A 262 24.35 -9.40 10.23
N GLY A 263 23.98 -9.09 11.48
CA GLY A 263 22.96 -8.10 11.82
C GLY A 263 23.46 -6.67 11.91
N ASP A 264 24.76 -6.39 11.71
CA ASP A 264 25.32 -5.05 11.83
C ASP A 264 24.70 -4.09 10.79
N PRO A 265 23.95 -3.06 11.23
CA PRO A 265 23.19 -2.21 10.31
C PRO A 265 24.08 -1.24 9.53
N PHE A 266 25.21 -0.83 10.08
CA PHE A 266 26.15 0.09 9.41
C PHE A 266 27.04 -0.67 8.42
N ALA A 267 27.50 -1.87 8.76
CA ALA A 267 28.22 -2.72 7.82
C ALA A 267 27.34 -3.11 6.63
N ASN A 268 26.07 -3.46 6.87
CA ASN A 268 25.10 -3.69 5.80
C ASN A 268 24.85 -2.42 4.94
N TYR A 269 24.68 -1.25 5.56
CA TYR A 269 24.53 0.02 4.85
C TYR A 269 25.70 0.30 3.90
N TYR A 270 26.94 0.26 4.39
CA TYR A 270 28.13 0.55 3.59
C TYR A 270 28.44 -0.56 2.56
N TYR A 271 28.20 -1.84 2.88
CA TYR A 271 28.33 -2.96 1.94
C TYR A 271 27.35 -2.80 0.77
N GLY A 272 26.08 -2.53 1.05
CA GLY A 272 25.05 -2.39 0.04
C GLY A 272 25.28 -1.21 -0.92
N ILE A 273 25.72 -0.05 -0.41
CA ILE A 273 26.12 1.07 -1.28
C ILE A 273 27.36 0.70 -2.10
N SER A 274 28.36 0.04 -1.52
CA SER A 274 29.58 -0.36 -2.24
C SER A 274 29.26 -1.29 -3.42
N LEU A 275 28.46 -2.33 -3.18
CA LEU A 275 27.98 -3.25 -4.21
C LEU A 275 27.19 -2.54 -5.31
N PHE A 276 26.27 -1.63 -4.96
CA PHE A 276 25.53 -0.82 -5.92
C PHE A 276 26.46 0.05 -6.78
N LYS A 277 27.44 0.73 -6.18
CA LYS A 277 28.43 1.56 -6.89
C LYS A 277 29.31 0.75 -7.85
N LEU A 278 29.66 -0.48 -7.48
CA LEU A 278 30.40 -1.43 -8.33
C LEU A 278 29.54 -2.11 -9.42
N ASN A 279 28.22 -1.87 -9.44
CA ASN A 279 27.25 -2.63 -10.24
C ASN A 279 27.29 -4.16 -9.99
N ARG A 280 27.73 -4.58 -8.80
CA ARG A 280 28.08 -5.97 -8.45
C ARG A 280 27.07 -6.59 -7.49
N SER A 281 26.57 -7.78 -7.83
CA SER A 281 25.52 -8.53 -7.08
C SER A 281 24.45 -7.61 -6.49
N LYS A 282 23.68 -6.96 -7.38
CA LYS A 282 22.63 -6.00 -7.00
C LYS A 282 21.60 -6.59 -6.01
N ALA A 283 21.36 -7.89 -6.06
CA ALA A 283 20.51 -8.61 -5.09
C ALA A 283 21.03 -8.47 -3.65
N ARG A 284 22.33 -8.70 -3.41
CA ARG A 284 22.96 -8.48 -2.09
C ARG A 284 22.88 -7.00 -1.69
N ALA A 285 23.06 -6.09 -2.64
CA ALA A 285 22.92 -4.66 -2.37
C ALA A 285 21.51 -4.27 -1.90
N VAL A 286 20.45 -4.80 -2.53
CA VAL A 286 19.05 -4.66 -2.08
C VAL A 286 18.90 -5.21 -0.67
N ASN A 287 19.29 -6.47 -0.41
CA ASN A 287 19.06 -7.11 0.88
C ASN A 287 19.79 -6.41 2.05
N SER A 288 21.05 -6.02 1.88
CA SER A 288 21.77 -5.30 2.93
C SER A 288 21.23 -3.89 3.16
N LEU A 289 20.82 -3.16 2.12
CA LEU A 289 20.15 -1.86 2.31
C LEU A 289 18.77 -2.00 2.95
N GLN A 290 18.01 -3.04 2.60
CA GLN A 290 16.72 -3.36 3.19
C GLN A 290 16.85 -3.66 4.69
N LEU A 291 17.82 -4.51 5.09
CA LEU A 291 18.11 -4.81 6.49
C LEU A 291 18.53 -3.55 7.26
N ALA A 292 19.48 -2.77 6.72
CA ALA A 292 19.93 -1.53 7.33
C ALA A 292 18.79 -0.51 7.53
N SER A 293 17.83 -0.43 6.60
CA SER A 293 16.70 0.51 6.67
C SER A 293 15.74 0.28 7.86
N THR A 294 15.80 -0.89 8.50
CA THR A 294 14.95 -1.22 9.66
C THR A 294 15.42 -0.55 10.97
N TYR A 295 16.66 -0.05 11.00
CA TYR A 295 17.29 0.57 12.17
C TYR A 295 17.16 2.10 12.09
N LYS A 296 16.88 2.77 13.21
CA LYS A 296 16.66 4.23 13.27
C LYS A 296 17.96 5.02 13.34
N GLU A 297 19.04 4.32 13.67
CA GLU A 297 20.40 4.80 13.85
C GLU A 297 21.13 4.97 12.51
N VAL A 298 20.62 4.34 11.44
CA VAL A 298 21.15 4.44 10.07
C VAL A 298 20.67 5.75 9.42
N PRO A 299 21.53 6.49 8.69
CA PRO A 299 21.14 7.75 8.04
C PRO A 299 19.96 7.59 7.07
N PRO A 300 19.05 8.59 6.95
CA PRO A 300 17.91 8.54 6.03
C PRO A 300 18.26 8.19 4.58
N ASP A 301 19.47 8.53 4.12
CA ASP A 301 20.01 8.15 2.81
C ASP A 301 19.92 6.64 2.50
N VAL A 302 19.80 5.76 3.49
CA VAL A 302 19.52 4.33 3.26
C VAL A 302 18.27 4.13 2.40
N PHE A 303 17.23 4.94 2.59
CA PHE A 303 16.00 4.89 1.80
C PHE A 303 16.20 5.41 0.37
N LEU A 304 17.06 6.41 0.18
CA LEU A 304 17.44 6.90 -1.15
C LEU A 304 18.27 5.87 -1.94
N TYR A 305 19.25 5.23 -1.28
CA TYR A 305 20.08 4.20 -1.91
C TYR A 305 19.30 2.90 -2.14
N LEU A 306 18.44 2.49 -1.20
CA LEU A 306 17.48 1.39 -1.38
C LEU A 306 16.57 1.67 -2.59
N GLY A 307 16.01 2.88 -2.67
CA GLY A 307 15.21 3.34 -3.82
C GLY A 307 15.94 3.22 -5.14
N LYS A 308 17.18 3.73 -5.21
CA LYS A 308 18.03 3.69 -6.41
C LYS A 308 18.47 2.27 -6.79
N VAL A 309 18.78 1.39 -5.84
CA VAL A 309 19.14 0.00 -6.17
C VAL A 309 17.92 -0.81 -6.62
N CYS A 310 16.76 -0.69 -5.94
CA CYS A 310 15.52 -1.36 -6.32
C CYS A 310 15.05 -0.93 -7.73
N HIS A 311 15.16 0.36 -8.06
CA HIS A 311 14.98 0.86 -9.43
C HIS A 311 15.97 0.17 -10.40
N SER A 312 17.26 0.10 -10.07
CA SER A 312 18.29 -0.54 -10.92
C SER A 312 18.14 -2.08 -11.10
N VAL A 313 17.28 -2.74 -10.32
CA VAL A 313 16.87 -4.15 -10.47
C VAL A 313 15.41 -4.32 -10.90
N TYR A 314 14.75 -3.24 -11.32
CA TYR A 314 13.37 -3.22 -11.81
C TYR A 314 12.29 -3.58 -10.76
N ILE A 315 12.64 -3.60 -9.47
CA ILE A 315 11.69 -3.75 -8.35
C ILE A 315 11.11 -2.36 -8.03
N PHE A 316 10.29 -1.86 -8.95
CA PHE A 316 9.84 -0.47 -8.97
C PHE A 316 8.93 -0.08 -7.81
N GLN A 317 8.22 -1.02 -7.19
CA GLN A 317 7.34 -0.68 -6.08
C GLN A 317 8.10 -0.44 -4.78
N ASP A 318 9.03 -1.32 -4.41
CA ASP A 318 9.97 -1.12 -3.30
C ASP A 318 10.77 0.17 -3.50
N ALA A 319 11.15 0.48 -4.74
CA ALA A 319 11.80 1.72 -5.09
C ALA A 319 10.92 2.95 -4.75
N ILE A 320 9.64 2.94 -5.11
CA ILE A 320 8.69 4.03 -4.78
C ILE A 320 8.48 4.13 -3.26
N VAL A 321 8.31 3.00 -2.57
CA VAL A 321 8.12 2.98 -1.10
C VAL A 321 9.33 3.59 -0.39
N ALA A 322 10.54 3.20 -0.78
CA ALA A 322 11.77 3.73 -0.21
C ALA A 322 11.97 5.22 -0.56
N LEU A 323 11.69 5.66 -1.79
CA LEU A 323 11.82 7.06 -2.19
C LEU A 323 10.80 7.98 -1.49
N GLU A 324 9.58 7.53 -1.28
CA GLU A 324 8.58 8.27 -0.47
C GLU A 324 8.92 8.26 1.03
N GLU A 325 9.54 7.20 1.55
CA GLU A 325 10.04 7.18 2.95
C GLU A 325 11.25 8.10 3.15
N TYR A 326 12.16 8.18 2.17
CA TYR A 326 13.23 9.19 2.15
C TYR A 326 12.67 10.61 2.19
N LYS A 327 11.65 10.89 1.37
CA LYS A 327 10.99 12.19 1.25
C LYS A 327 10.26 12.65 2.54
N LYS A 328 9.94 11.75 3.47
CA LYS A 328 9.43 12.09 4.82
C LYS A 328 10.53 12.48 5.81
N ARG A 329 11.79 12.12 5.54
CA ARG A 329 12.91 12.17 6.51
C ARG A 329 14.02 13.13 6.12
N ALA A 330 14.23 13.34 4.82
CA ALA A 330 15.17 14.32 4.28
C ALA A 330 14.54 15.73 4.22
N THR A 331 15.36 16.77 4.22
CA THR A 331 14.88 18.15 4.03
C THR A 331 14.37 18.37 2.60
N PRO A 332 13.47 19.35 2.35
CA PRO A 332 13.01 19.65 1.00
C PRO A 332 14.13 19.89 -0.01
N VAL A 333 15.23 20.52 0.42
CA VAL A 333 16.42 20.78 -0.40
C VAL A 333 17.16 19.49 -0.77
N GLU A 334 17.26 18.52 0.15
CA GLU A 334 17.86 17.21 -0.14
C GLU A 334 16.96 16.36 -1.05
N VAL A 335 15.64 16.47 -0.92
CA VAL A 335 14.64 15.81 -1.79
C VAL A 335 14.70 16.35 -3.22
N GLU A 336 14.87 17.67 -3.37
CA GLU A 336 15.02 18.35 -4.66
C GLU A 336 16.38 18.04 -5.31
N ASN A 337 17.48 18.19 -4.57
CA ASN A 337 18.85 17.91 -5.05
C ASN A 337 19.06 16.43 -5.43
N ASN A 338 18.35 15.49 -4.80
CA ASN A 338 18.39 14.07 -5.17
C ASN A 338 17.36 13.67 -6.23
N HIS A 339 16.59 14.64 -6.76
CA HIS A 339 15.60 14.48 -7.83
C HIS A 339 14.56 13.38 -7.55
N VAL A 340 14.16 13.24 -6.28
CA VAL A 340 13.35 12.11 -5.78
C VAL A 340 12.02 11.97 -6.54
N ALA A 341 11.36 13.09 -6.88
CA ALA A 341 10.14 13.09 -7.67
C ALA A 341 10.32 12.50 -9.08
N GLN A 342 11.48 12.73 -9.72
CA GLN A 342 11.79 12.17 -11.03
C GLN A 342 12.14 10.68 -10.94
N LEU A 343 12.84 10.25 -9.89
CA LEU A 343 13.08 8.81 -9.64
C LEU A 343 11.76 8.04 -9.43
N ILE A 344 10.79 8.62 -8.71
CA ILE A 344 9.44 8.05 -8.55
C ILE A 344 8.69 8.00 -9.89
N ARG A 345 8.84 9.01 -10.76
CA ARG A 345 8.29 9.02 -12.13
C ARG A 345 8.89 7.89 -12.98
N TYR A 346 10.21 7.74 -12.98
CA TYR A 346 10.91 6.65 -13.67
C TYR A 346 10.42 5.27 -13.22
N CYS A 347 10.22 5.06 -11.91
CA CYS A 347 9.68 3.81 -11.39
C CYS A 347 8.26 3.52 -11.91
N LYS A 348 7.37 4.53 -11.93
CA LYS A 348 6.00 4.39 -12.45
C LYS A 348 5.98 4.10 -13.95
N ASN A 349 6.84 4.76 -14.72
CA ASN A 349 7.00 4.52 -16.16
C ASN A 349 7.56 3.11 -16.43
N GLY A 350 8.59 2.68 -15.69
CA GLY A 350 9.19 1.36 -15.81
C GLY A 350 8.20 0.22 -15.54
N SER A 351 7.35 0.35 -14.53
CA SER A 351 6.26 -0.60 -14.26
C SER A 351 5.28 -0.74 -15.44
N MET A 352 5.05 0.35 -16.20
CA MET A 352 4.22 0.32 -17.40
C MET A 352 4.98 -0.30 -18.59
N LEU A 353 6.23 0.09 -18.84
CA LEU A 353 7.02 -0.42 -19.98
C LEU A 353 7.40 -1.90 -19.85
N MET A 354 7.56 -2.42 -18.63
CA MET A 354 7.75 -3.87 -18.38
C MET A 354 6.46 -4.70 -18.43
N SER A 355 5.31 -4.09 -18.70
CA SER A 355 4.03 -4.82 -18.86
C SER A 355 3.88 -5.52 -20.21
N ASP A 356 4.72 -5.15 -21.18
CA ASP A 356 4.65 -5.64 -22.56
C ASP A 356 6.06 -5.67 -23.21
N PRO A 357 6.95 -6.57 -22.74
CA PRO A 357 8.38 -6.56 -23.11
C PRO A 357 8.65 -7.05 -24.54
N ILE A 358 9.53 -6.36 -25.27
CA ILE A 358 9.92 -6.70 -26.65
C ILE A 358 11.05 -7.75 -26.64
N ASN A 359 10.93 -8.83 -27.42
CA ASN A 359 11.91 -9.92 -27.41
C ASN A 359 13.08 -9.69 -28.40
N ILE A 360 13.91 -8.67 -28.15
CA ILE A 360 15.07 -8.38 -29.02
C ILE A 360 16.14 -9.48 -28.91
N GLN A 361 16.70 -9.88 -30.05
CA GLN A 361 17.86 -10.77 -30.15
C GLN A 361 19.12 -9.91 -30.34
N VAL A 362 20.14 -10.08 -29.50
CA VAL A 362 21.41 -9.33 -29.60
C VAL A 362 22.42 -10.14 -30.41
N GLU A 363 22.62 -9.75 -31.66
CA GLU A 363 23.59 -10.36 -32.58
C GLU A 363 25.04 -10.06 -32.18
N LYS A 364 25.29 -8.87 -31.62
CA LYS A 364 26.65 -8.42 -31.27
C LYS A 364 26.65 -7.45 -30.09
N ARG A 365 27.68 -7.54 -29.25
CA ARG A 365 28.03 -6.54 -28.23
C ARG A 365 29.47 -6.10 -28.46
N MET A 366 29.74 -4.79 -28.39
CA MET A 366 31.07 -4.22 -28.56
C MET A 366 31.29 -3.10 -27.55
N LYS A 367 32.39 -3.08 -26.80
CA LYS A 367 32.72 -1.94 -25.92
C LYS A 367 32.91 -0.68 -26.76
N VAL A 368 32.29 0.43 -26.36
CA VAL A 368 32.50 1.73 -26.99
C VAL A 368 33.86 2.29 -26.57
N GLN A 369 34.57 2.95 -27.49
CA GLN A 369 35.81 3.66 -27.16
C GLN A 369 35.51 4.94 -26.38
N GLU A 370 36.22 5.15 -25.27
CA GLU A 370 36.02 6.30 -24.40
C GLU A 370 36.17 7.63 -25.18
N GLY A 371 35.18 8.51 -25.04
CA GLY A 371 35.13 9.77 -25.78
C GLY A 371 34.84 9.67 -27.29
N ASN A 372 34.66 8.47 -27.87
CA ASN A 372 34.34 8.31 -29.29
C ASN A 372 33.25 7.27 -29.60
N LEU A 373 32.00 7.66 -29.36
CA LEU A 373 30.80 6.88 -29.62
C LEU A 373 30.70 6.39 -31.09
N LEU A 374 30.86 7.31 -32.05
CA LEU A 374 30.60 7.07 -33.47
C LEU A 374 31.52 6.01 -34.10
N ALA A 375 32.78 5.90 -33.66
CA ALA A 375 33.76 4.96 -34.22
C ALA A 375 33.42 3.48 -33.97
N THR A 376 32.41 3.20 -33.15
CA THR A 376 31.95 1.83 -32.85
C THR A 376 30.82 1.37 -33.81
N TYR A 377 30.14 2.30 -34.49
CA TYR A 377 29.01 2.03 -35.39
C TYR A 377 29.49 1.68 -36.81
N ASN A 378 28.66 0.96 -37.59
CA ASN A 378 28.93 0.73 -39.01
C ASN A 378 28.87 2.05 -39.80
N ASN A 379 29.90 2.32 -40.61
CA ASN A 379 29.99 3.47 -41.51
C ASN A 379 28.82 3.56 -42.52
N GLU A 380 28.19 2.44 -42.89
CA GLU A 380 27.01 2.41 -43.77
C GLU A 380 25.74 2.90 -43.06
N LEU A 381 25.69 2.78 -41.73
CA LEU A 381 24.59 3.30 -40.91
C LEU A 381 24.78 4.80 -40.61
N THR A 382 26.02 5.28 -40.50
CA THR A 382 26.33 6.68 -40.14
C THR A 382 26.58 7.59 -41.35
N GLU A 383 27.20 7.10 -42.44
CA GLU A 383 27.27 7.68 -43.81
C GLU A 383 27.66 9.18 -43.94
N GLY A 384 28.25 9.80 -42.92
CA GLY A 384 28.36 11.27 -42.85
C GLY A 384 27.02 11.98 -42.70
N ARG A 385 25.93 11.24 -42.45
CA ARG A 385 24.65 11.75 -41.92
C ARG A 385 24.80 12.11 -40.45
N LEU A 386 25.55 11.34 -39.66
CA LEU A 386 25.78 11.59 -38.23
C LEU A 386 27.24 12.00 -37.95
N MET A 387 27.44 13.10 -37.20
CA MET A 387 28.76 13.65 -36.86
C MET A 387 28.73 14.41 -35.53
N TYR A 388 29.90 14.65 -34.92
CA TYR A 388 30.01 15.60 -33.79
C TYR A 388 29.77 17.04 -34.25
N LYS A 389 29.21 17.86 -33.36
CA LYS A 389 28.94 19.29 -33.64
C LYS A 389 30.22 20.08 -33.92
N THR A 390 30.20 20.84 -35.02
CA THR A 390 31.21 21.85 -35.33
C THR A 390 30.92 23.16 -34.56
N ASP A 391 31.86 24.10 -34.59
CA ASP A 391 31.74 25.41 -33.96
C ASP A 391 30.51 26.25 -34.35
N PHE A 392 29.86 25.92 -35.48
CA PHE A 392 28.61 26.54 -35.92
C PHE A 392 27.41 26.12 -35.07
N PHE A 393 27.29 24.82 -34.74
CA PHE A 393 26.13 24.28 -34.01
C PHE A 393 26.26 24.44 -32.49
N ASN A 394 27.47 24.73 -31.99
CA ASN A 394 27.76 24.84 -30.57
C ASN A 394 27.38 26.23 -30.03
N SER A 395 26.45 26.26 -29.08
CA SER A 395 26.06 27.46 -28.33
C SER A 395 27.21 27.96 -27.42
N VAL A 396 27.02 29.14 -26.82
CA VAL A 396 27.96 29.67 -25.80
C VAL A 396 28.06 28.71 -24.61
N VAL A 397 26.96 28.07 -24.21
CA VAL A 397 26.91 27.11 -23.10
C VAL A 397 27.58 25.80 -23.49
N ASP A 398 27.34 25.30 -24.71
CA ASP A 398 27.94 24.05 -25.20
C ASP A 398 29.48 24.15 -25.20
N LYS A 399 30.01 25.30 -25.67
CA LYS A 399 31.46 25.60 -25.66
C LYS A 399 32.00 25.72 -24.23
N LYS A 400 31.27 26.37 -23.32
CA LYS A 400 31.63 26.48 -21.89
C LYS A 400 31.66 25.12 -21.18
N LYS A 401 30.75 24.20 -21.53
CA LYS A 401 30.68 22.83 -20.99
C LYS A 401 31.64 21.85 -21.68
N GLY A 402 32.24 22.21 -22.82
CA GLY A 402 33.04 21.28 -23.64
C GLY A 402 32.21 20.14 -24.24
N ALA A 403 30.92 20.38 -24.50
CA ALA A 403 29.95 19.32 -24.81
C ALA A 403 30.21 18.66 -26.18
N ARG A 404 30.38 17.33 -26.19
CA ARG A 404 30.67 16.52 -27.40
C ARG A 404 29.41 15.93 -28.04
N GLN A 405 28.37 16.76 -28.16
CA GLN A 405 27.06 16.34 -28.68
C GLN A 405 27.09 16.11 -30.20
N LEU A 406 26.03 15.48 -30.71
CA LEU A 406 25.90 15.07 -32.10
C LEU A 406 24.98 15.99 -32.92
N VAL A 407 25.21 16.02 -34.23
CA VAL A 407 24.29 16.52 -35.25
C VAL A 407 24.05 15.43 -36.28
N CYS A 408 22.78 15.19 -36.59
CA CYS A 408 22.35 14.34 -37.69
C CYS A 408 21.82 15.21 -38.83
N ASN A 409 22.15 14.88 -40.08
CA ASN A 409 21.67 15.58 -41.26
C ASN A 409 20.88 14.66 -42.21
N LEU A 410 19.82 15.22 -42.77
CA LEU A 410 19.05 14.64 -43.85
C LEU A 410 19.52 15.29 -45.16
N ASN A 411 20.39 14.58 -45.88
CA ASN A 411 20.86 14.92 -47.23
C ASN A 411 21.37 16.38 -47.37
N LYS A 412 22.05 16.91 -46.33
CA LYS A 412 22.53 18.30 -46.23
C LYS A 412 21.44 19.40 -46.38
N ARG A 413 20.15 19.06 -46.26
CA ARG A 413 19.02 19.99 -46.33
C ARG A 413 18.47 20.38 -44.96
N GLU A 414 18.33 19.40 -44.08
CA GLU A 414 17.83 19.56 -42.71
C GLU A 414 18.88 18.96 -41.76
N TYR A 415 19.13 19.63 -40.64
CA TYR A 415 20.08 19.23 -39.61
C TYR A 415 19.37 19.26 -38.26
N ILE A 416 19.49 18.20 -37.46
CA ILE A 416 18.94 18.11 -36.11
C ILE A 416 20.09 17.84 -35.13
N HIS A 417 20.20 18.65 -34.08
CA HIS A 417 21.28 18.55 -33.09
C HIS A 417 20.78 18.88 -31.68
N ALA A 418 21.49 18.37 -30.67
CA ALA A 418 21.25 18.69 -29.27
C ALA A 418 22.02 19.97 -28.85
N SER A 419 21.55 20.73 -27.85
CA SER A 419 22.24 21.91 -27.31
C SER A 419 21.63 22.38 -25.98
N PHE A 420 22.43 22.95 -25.08
CA PHE A 420 21.97 23.64 -23.87
C PHE A 420 21.46 25.07 -24.13
N GLY A 421 21.37 25.46 -25.40
CA GLY A 421 20.95 26.79 -25.84
C GLY A 421 21.89 27.91 -25.40
N ALA A 422 21.50 29.17 -25.64
CA ALA A 422 22.34 30.32 -25.31
C ALA A 422 22.34 30.69 -23.81
N LYS A 423 21.49 30.07 -22.98
CA LYS A 423 21.18 30.52 -21.61
C LYS A 423 20.97 29.42 -20.57
N GLU A 424 21.00 28.13 -20.92
CA GLU A 424 20.85 27.01 -19.96
C GLU A 424 19.55 27.13 -19.11
N GLN A 425 18.39 27.23 -19.78
CA GLN A 425 17.07 27.40 -19.12
C GLN A 425 16.36 26.07 -18.83
N THR A 426 16.78 25.02 -19.53
CA THR A 426 16.30 23.63 -19.51
C THR A 426 17.54 22.72 -19.48
N GLY A 427 17.37 21.41 -19.68
CA GLY A 427 18.50 20.55 -20.02
C GLY A 427 19.05 20.83 -21.42
N SER A 428 19.63 19.82 -22.05
CA SER A 428 19.86 19.85 -23.50
C SER A 428 18.51 19.76 -24.23
N ASP A 429 18.18 20.70 -25.12
CA ASP A 429 17.04 20.54 -26.05
C ASP A 429 17.50 20.06 -27.44
N LEU A 430 16.57 19.54 -28.25
CA LEU A 430 16.78 19.36 -29.68
C LEU A 430 16.45 20.61 -30.49
N TYR A 431 17.34 20.91 -31.45
CA TYR A 431 17.28 22.05 -32.36
C TYR A 431 17.38 21.57 -33.81
N LYS A 432 16.78 22.34 -34.72
CA LYS A 432 16.79 22.17 -36.17
C LYS A 432 17.44 23.36 -36.87
N ASN A 433 18.21 23.08 -37.92
CA ASN A 433 18.66 24.06 -38.91
C ASN A 433 18.28 23.57 -40.31
N VAL A 434 18.03 24.49 -41.24
CA VAL A 434 17.72 24.21 -42.65
C VAL A 434 18.72 24.91 -43.55
N SER A 435 19.15 24.24 -44.62
CA SER A 435 20.04 24.82 -45.64
C SER A 435 19.26 25.79 -46.53
N LEU A 436 19.69 27.05 -46.57
CA LEU A 436 19.08 28.12 -47.35
C LEU A 436 19.55 28.07 -48.81
N PRO A 437 18.85 28.71 -49.77
CA PRO A 437 19.27 28.76 -51.18
C PRO A 437 20.67 29.34 -51.43
N SER A 438 21.20 30.12 -50.48
CA SER A 438 22.57 30.65 -50.43
C SER A 438 23.64 29.61 -50.05
N GLY A 439 23.26 28.38 -49.70
CA GLY A 439 24.16 27.35 -49.16
C GLY A 439 24.56 27.54 -47.68
N SER A 440 24.13 28.63 -47.05
CA SER A 440 24.29 28.86 -45.60
C SER A 440 23.15 28.21 -44.81
N LEU A 441 23.42 27.77 -43.58
CA LEU A 441 22.39 27.25 -42.69
C LEU A 441 21.56 28.38 -42.05
N SER A 442 20.30 28.09 -41.75
CA SER A 442 19.44 28.94 -40.91
C SER A 442 19.97 29.05 -39.48
N PRO A 443 19.51 30.03 -38.69
CA PRO A 443 19.59 29.97 -37.22
C PRO A 443 18.98 28.67 -36.68
N SER A 444 19.44 28.24 -35.51
CA SER A 444 18.94 27.04 -34.82
C SER A 444 17.58 27.31 -34.17
N GLN A 445 16.59 26.47 -34.47
CA GLN A 445 15.22 26.54 -33.96
C GLN A 445 14.92 25.32 -33.09
N GLN A 446 14.42 25.48 -31.86
CA GLN A 446 13.98 24.35 -31.02
C GLN A 446 12.88 23.53 -31.71
N LEU A 447 12.86 22.21 -31.51
CA LEU A 447 11.82 21.31 -32.05
C LEU A 447 10.46 21.40 -31.34
N GLY A 448 10.34 22.23 -30.29
CA GLY A 448 9.07 22.53 -29.62
C GLY A 448 8.74 21.60 -28.44
N PRO A 449 7.73 21.95 -27.62
CA PRO A 449 7.47 21.33 -26.31
C PRO A 449 6.91 19.90 -26.36
N GLU A 450 6.51 19.41 -27.53
CA GLU A 450 6.15 17.99 -27.73
C GLU A 450 7.39 17.08 -27.75
N ILE A 451 8.55 17.62 -28.14
CA ILE A 451 9.82 16.87 -28.23
C ILE A 451 10.76 17.26 -27.09
N ASN A 452 10.93 18.56 -26.86
CA ASN A 452 11.82 19.11 -25.85
C ASN A 452 11.08 19.26 -24.50
N THR A 453 11.72 18.83 -23.42
CA THR A 453 11.19 18.82 -22.06
C THR A 453 12.02 19.72 -21.13
N PRO A 454 11.68 19.86 -19.84
CA PRO A 454 12.56 20.53 -18.88
C PRO A 454 13.86 19.77 -18.56
N LEU A 455 14.05 18.55 -19.09
CA LEU A 455 15.21 17.68 -18.84
C LEU A 455 16.09 17.58 -20.11
N ASP A 456 16.97 16.58 -20.19
CA ASP A 456 17.85 16.41 -21.35
C ASP A 456 17.21 15.56 -22.46
N GLU A 457 17.20 16.11 -23.67
CA GLU A 457 17.11 15.41 -24.95
C GLU A 457 18.44 15.51 -25.74
N ASP A 458 18.93 14.39 -26.24
CA ASP A 458 20.18 14.30 -27.03
C ASP A 458 20.14 13.09 -28.00
N TYR A 459 21.26 12.81 -28.67
CA TYR A 459 21.49 11.69 -29.58
C TYR A 459 20.47 11.56 -30.74
N PRO A 460 20.10 12.65 -31.44
CA PRO A 460 19.14 12.58 -32.55
C PRO A 460 19.68 11.80 -33.75
N TYR A 461 18.82 10.99 -34.37
CA TYR A 461 19.07 10.32 -35.64
C TYR A 461 17.79 10.34 -36.50
N ILE A 462 17.90 10.80 -37.75
CA ILE A 462 16.78 10.83 -38.71
C ILE A 462 16.98 9.78 -39.82
N THR A 463 15.90 9.08 -40.17
CA THR A 463 15.90 8.04 -41.21
C THR A 463 16.15 8.62 -42.61
N LYS A 464 16.61 7.78 -43.56
CA LYS A 464 17.02 8.25 -44.91
C LYS A 464 15.90 8.89 -45.74
N ASP A 465 14.65 8.52 -45.47
CA ASP A 465 13.42 9.09 -46.04
C ASP A 465 13.03 10.44 -45.39
N GLY A 466 13.60 10.77 -44.23
CA GLY A 466 13.25 11.93 -43.43
C GLY A 466 11.96 11.79 -42.62
N LEU A 467 11.34 10.60 -42.55
CA LEU A 467 9.99 10.43 -41.99
C LEU A 467 9.96 9.99 -40.53
N THR A 468 11.06 9.46 -39.97
CA THR A 468 11.17 9.09 -38.55
C THR A 468 12.41 9.69 -37.90
N LEU A 469 12.21 10.36 -36.77
CA LEU A 469 13.25 10.87 -35.89
C LEU A 469 13.35 9.97 -34.66
N TYR A 470 14.51 9.38 -34.44
CA TYR A 470 14.90 8.76 -33.17
C TYR A 470 15.70 9.76 -32.34
N PHE A 471 15.53 9.73 -31.02
CA PHE A 471 16.32 10.52 -30.08
C PHE A 471 16.29 9.87 -28.70
N SER A 472 17.10 10.39 -27.78
CA SER A 472 17.14 9.92 -26.40
C SER A 472 16.74 11.02 -25.43
N SER A 473 15.94 10.71 -24.41
CA SER A 473 15.35 11.68 -23.49
C SER A 473 15.34 11.18 -22.04
N LYS A 474 15.62 12.09 -21.09
CA LYS A 474 15.37 11.90 -19.65
C LYS A 474 13.95 12.33 -19.23
N GLY A 475 13.21 12.96 -20.15
CA GLY A 475 11.85 13.45 -19.96
C GLY A 475 10.77 12.41 -20.26
N HIS A 476 9.68 12.88 -20.88
CA HIS A 476 8.56 12.08 -21.40
C HIS A 476 8.08 10.99 -20.42
N ASN A 477 8.01 9.73 -20.87
CA ASN A 477 7.78 8.57 -20.03
C ASN A 477 9.02 7.65 -19.91
N SER A 478 10.22 8.24 -19.81
CA SER A 478 11.47 7.48 -19.57
C SER A 478 11.38 6.58 -18.33
N MET A 479 11.97 5.39 -18.36
CA MET A 479 12.10 4.50 -17.18
C MET A 479 13.49 4.52 -16.53
N GLY A 480 14.50 5.12 -17.19
CA GLY A 480 15.88 5.15 -16.73
C GLY A 480 16.47 6.55 -16.67
N GLY A 481 17.72 6.67 -17.15
CA GLY A 481 18.34 7.95 -17.46
C GLY A 481 17.80 8.42 -18.81
N PHE A 482 18.68 8.46 -19.81
CA PHE A 482 18.23 8.54 -21.20
C PHE A 482 17.48 7.27 -21.62
N ASP A 483 16.21 7.40 -22.00
CA ASP A 483 15.45 6.38 -22.74
C ASP A 483 15.40 6.75 -24.22
N ILE A 484 15.30 5.77 -25.12
CA ILE A 484 15.15 5.97 -26.57
C ILE A 484 13.67 6.18 -26.94
N PHE A 485 13.43 7.19 -27.76
CA PHE A 485 12.13 7.55 -28.33
C PHE A 485 12.20 7.62 -29.86
N LYS A 486 11.03 7.50 -30.51
CA LYS A 486 10.82 7.86 -31.92
C LYS A 486 9.66 8.85 -32.06
N CYS A 487 9.72 9.70 -33.08
CA CYS A 487 8.59 10.43 -33.63
C CYS A 487 8.51 10.16 -35.14
N SER A 488 7.31 10.19 -35.71
CA SER A 488 7.12 10.08 -37.16
C SER A 488 6.35 11.27 -37.73
N ARG A 489 6.55 11.57 -39.01
CA ARG A 489 5.78 12.58 -39.76
C ARG A 489 5.36 12.02 -41.13
N PRO A 490 4.16 12.34 -41.65
CA PRO A 490 3.70 11.85 -42.96
C PRO A 490 4.60 12.25 -44.14
N ASP A 491 5.22 13.43 -44.05
CA ASP A 491 6.11 14.01 -45.05
C ASP A 491 7.09 14.98 -44.38
N ILE A 492 8.12 15.44 -45.12
CA ILE A 492 9.21 16.27 -44.59
C ILE A 492 8.75 17.68 -44.12
N SER A 493 7.62 18.19 -44.63
CA SER A 493 7.05 19.49 -44.24
C SER A 493 6.07 19.40 -43.05
N SER A 494 5.48 18.22 -42.81
CA SER A 494 4.63 17.98 -41.63
C SER A 494 5.38 18.09 -40.30
N PRO A 495 4.70 18.49 -39.21
CA PRO A 495 5.24 18.40 -37.87
C PRO A 495 5.44 16.92 -37.45
N TRP A 496 6.29 16.72 -36.45
CA TRP A 496 6.49 15.42 -35.80
C TRP A 496 5.26 15.03 -34.97
N SER A 497 5.00 13.72 -34.87
CA SER A 497 4.12 13.16 -33.84
C SER A 497 4.68 13.41 -32.44
N SER A 498 3.83 13.28 -31.41
CA SER A 498 4.31 13.13 -30.04
C SER A 498 5.24 11.89 -29.92
N PRO A 499 6.21 11.88 -28.99
CA PRO A 499 7.20 10.80 -28.88
C PRO A 499 6.62 9.46 -28.39
N GLU A 500 7.04 8.38 -29.04
CA GLU A 500 6.79 6.99 -28.62
C GLU A 500 8.08 6.38 -28.05
N ASN A 501 8.05 5.99 -26.77
CA ASN A 501 9.13 5.28 -26.09
C ASN A 501 9.30 3.87 -26.70
N LEU A 502 10.54 3.44 -27.01
CA LEU A 502 10.76 2.13 -27.65
C LEU A 502 10.61 0.92 -26.72
N GLY A 503 10.38 1.14 -25.42
CA GLY A 503 10.04 0.10 -24.46
C GLY A 503 11.20 -0.79 -24.00
N TYR A 504 10.95 -1.55 -22.94
CA TYR A 504 11.90 -2.52 -22.42
C TYR A 504 12.00 -3.75 -23.36
N PRO A 505 13.20 -4.29 -23.65
CA PRO A 505 14.53 -4.00 -23.11
C PRO A 505 15.42 -3.12 -24.00
N ILE A 506 14.87 -2.47 -25.03
CA ILE A 506 15.61 -1.44 -25.78
C ILE A 506 15.96 -0.31 -24.81
N ASN A 507 14.97 0.13 -24.02
CA ASN A 507 15.13 0.99 -22.86
C ASN A 507 15.27 0.19 -21.56
N SER A 508 15.84 0.81 -20.54
CA SER A 508 16.21 0.19 -19.27
C SER A 508 16.29 1.23 -18.15
N THR A 509 16.69 0.83 -16.95
CA THR A 509 16.81 1.73 -15.79
C THR A 509 18.10 2.56 -15.76
N TYR A 510 18.75 2.70 -16.93
CA TYR A 510 20.09 3.24 -17.16
C TYR A 510 20.07 4.24 -18.34
N ASP A 511 21.22 4.62 -18.91
CA ASP A 511 21.24 5.41 -20.15
C ASP A 511 21.29 4.48 -21.37
N ASP A 512 20.27 4.60 -22.22
CA ASP A 512 20.15 4.00 -23.55
C ASP A 512 20.12 5.11 -24.61
N ILE A 513 21.15 5.12 -25.46
CA ILE A 513 21.49 6.26 -26.32
C ILE A 513 21.72 5.88 -27.78
N LEU A 514 21.38 6.82 -28.67
CA LEU A 514 21.70 6.80 -30.10
C LEU A 514 21.19 5.55 -30.84
N TYR A 515 19.88 5.43 -30.99
CA TYR A 515 19.28 4.33 -31.75
C TYR A 515 19.33 4.58 -33.26
N ILE A 516 19.95 3.67 -33.99
CA ILE A 516 20.15 3.72 -35.44
C ILE A 516 19.63 2.41 -36.07
N PRO A 517 18.44 2.41 -36.70
CA PRO A 517 17.98 1.27 -37.49
C PRO A 517 18.73 1.14 -38.83
N ASP A 518 18.72 -0.08 -39.37
CA ASP A 518 19.15 -0.37 -40.74
C ASP A 518 18.12 0.13 -41.79
N SER A 519 18.41 -0.05 -43.08
CA SER A 519 17.50 0.35 -44.17
C SER A 519 16.22 -0.49 -44.28
N THR A 520 16.14 -1.65 -43.62
CA THR A 520 14.95 -2.52 -43.60
C THR A 520 14.11 -2.39 -42.32
N GLY A 521 14.65 -1.77 -41.26
CA GLY A 521 14.04 -1.71 -39.93
C GLY A 521 14.08 -3.03 -39.15
N LYS A 522 14.62 -4.11 -39.72
CA LYS A 522 14.74 -5.43 -39.08
C LYS A 522 15.94 -5.53 -38.15
N TYR A 523 16.91 -4.64 -38.27
CA TYR A 523 18.07 -4.54 -37.41
C TYR A 523 18.28 -3.13 -36.90
N ALA A 524 18.87 -2.99 -35.73
CA ALA A 524 19.22 -1.70 -35.16
C ALA A 524 20.49 -1.79 -34.32
N SER A 525 21.08 -0.63 -34.06
CA SER A 525 22.21 -0.48 -33.16
C SER A 525 22.01 0.71 -32.24
N PHE A 526 22.27 0.50 -30.94
CA PHE A 526 22.16 1.52 -29.90
C PHE A 526 23.17 1.23 -28.78
N CYS A 527 23.56 2.25 -28.03
CA CYS A 527 24.50 2.09 -26.92
C CYS A 527 23.79 2.09 -25.56
N SER A 528 24.29 1.29 -24.62
CA SER A 528 23.81 1.29 -23.23
C SER A 528 24.95 1.20 -22.22
N ASN A 529 24.82 1.84 -21.06
CA ASN A 529 25.80 1.74 -19.96
C ASN A 529 25.39 0.73 -18.85
N ARG A 530 24.22 0.10 -18.99
CA ARG A 530 23.54 -0.76 -17.99
C ARG A 530 24.35 -1.89 -17.34
N LYS A 531 25.37 -2.41 -18.05
CA LYS A 531 26.03 -3.68 -17.69
C LYS A 531 27.37 -3.51 -16.99
N ILE A 532 28.17 -2.51 -17.37
CA ILE A 532 29.58 -2.37 -16.97
C ILE A 532 29.98 -0.92 -16.63
N ASN A 533 29.03 -0.07 -16.22
CA ASN A 533 29.19 1.36 -15.90
C ASN A 533 29.87 2.19 -17.02
N THR A 534 29.92 1.63 -18.23
CA THR A 534 30.57 2.16 -19.43
C THR A 534 29.74 1.70 -20.63
N PHE A 535 29.70 2.50 -21.69
CA PHE A 535 28.83 2.19 -22.83
C PHE A 535 29.34 0.98 -23.64
N GLU A 536 28.43 0.06 -23.93
CA GLU A 536 28.59 -0.94 -24.99
C GLU A 536 27.60 -0.64 -26.11
N LEU A 537 28.02 -0.87 -27.36
CA LEU A 537 27.16 -0.88 -28.53
C LEU A 537 26.52 -2.27 -28.65
N LEU A 538 25.20 -2.31 -28.61
CA LEU A 538 24.40 -3.46 -28.97
C LEU A 538 24.10 -3.39 -30.48
N HIS A 539 24.22 -4.51 -31.17
CA HIS A 539 23.59 -4.71 -32.47
C HIS A 539 22.49 -5.75 -32.31
N ILE A 540 21.27 -5.38 -32.67
CA ILE A 540 20.07 -6.15 -32.38
C ILE A 540 19.27 -6.45 -33.64
N LYS A 541 18.57 -7.57 -33.61
CA LYS A 541 17.49 -7.91 -34.52
C LYS A 541 16.17 -7.53 -33.86
N VAL A 542 15.39 -6.71 -34.56
CA VAL A 542 14.10 -6.18 -34.10
C VAL A 542 12.99 -7.17 -34.49
N PRO A 543 12.14 -7.65 -33.56
CA PRO A 543 11.05 -8.56 -33.88
C PRO A 543 9.92 -7.91 -34.68
N GLU A 544 9.29 -8.69 -35.55
CA GLU A 544 8.07 -8.29 -36.28
C GLU A 544 6.78 -8.48 -35.45
N GLY A 545 6.89 -8.69 -34.13
CA GLY A 545 5.77 -8.80 -33.20
C GLY A 545 6.17 -9.22 -31.78
N ASN A 546 5.28 -9.02 -30.82
CA ASN A 546 5.49 -9.34 -29.41
C ASN A 546 5.62 -10.86 -29.20
N SER A 547 6.53 -11.29 -28.32
CA SER A 547 6.51 -12.65 -27.80
C SER A 547 5.50 -12.78 -26.66
N PRO A 548 4.70 -13.86 -26.59
CA PRO A 548 3.86 -14.08 -25.42
C PRO A 548 4.74 -14.23 -24.16
N SER A 549 4.19 -13.86 -23.00
CA SER A 549 4.83 -14.09 -21.71
C SER A 549 4.27 -15.36 -21.07
N SER A 550 5.15 -16.23 -20.61
CA SER A 550 4.80 -17.35 -19.74
C SER A 550 4.86 -16.95 -18.27
N ILE A 551 3.96 -17.52 -17.48
CA ILE A 551 3.95 -17.42 -16.02
C ILE A 551 4.71 -18.63 -15.49
N ILE A 552 5.72 -18.41 -14.65
CA ILE A 552 6.35 -19.46 -13.84
C ILE A 552 5.98 -19.20 -12.38
N LYS A 553 5.13 -20.06 -11.83
CA LYS A 553 5.00 -20.18 -10.37
C LYS A 553 6.21 -20.95 -9.85
N GLY A 554 6.74 -20.57 -8.69
CA GLY A 554 7.75 -21.39 -8.05
C GLY A 554 7.78 -21.36 -6.54
N ASN A 555 8.48 -22.35 -6.00
CA ASN A 555 8.74 -22.54 -4.58
C ASN A 555 10.26 -22.67 -4.34
N PHE A 556 10.74 -21.97 -3.31
CA PHE A 556 12.12 -21.92 -2.85
C PHE A 556 12.23 -22.44 -1.41
N THR A 557 13.27 -23.21 -1.13
CA THR A 557 13.65 -23.62 0.23
C THR A 557 15.14 -23.95 0.31
N THR A 558 15.77 -23.76 1.47
CA THR A 558 17.06 -24.42 1.76
C THR A 558 16.84 -25.84 2.31
N SER A 559 17.92 -26.62 2.45
CA SER A 559 17.91 -27.98 3.03
C SER A 559 18.47 -28.02 4.46
N ASP A 560 18.36 -26.93 5.19
CA ASP A 560 18.89 -26.79 6.56
C ASP A 560 17.91 -27.32 7.61
N SER A 561 18.40 -27.46 8.84
CA SER A 561 17.57 -27.86 10.00
C SER A 561 16.44 -26.86 10.29
N ILE A 562 16.60 -25.61 9.86
CA ILE A 562 15.55 -24.58 9.80
C ILE A 562 15.60 -24.03 8.36
N PRO A 563 14.70 -24.46 7.46
CA PRO A 563 14.77 -24.05 6.06
C PRO A 563 14.48 -22.56 5.86
N LEU A 564 15.40 -21.84 5.21
CA LEU A 564 15.12 -20.47 4.77
C LEU A 564 14.13 -20.51 3.60
N ARG A 565 13.20 -19.56 3.59
CA ARG A 565 12.16 -19.37 2.57
C ARG A 565 12.23 -18.01 1.87
N GLU A 566 13.13 -17.14 2.30
CA GLU A 566 13.44 -15.88 1.63
C GLU A 566 14.73 -16.00 0.79
N ALA A 567 14.65 -15.52 -0.44
CA ALA A 567 15.74 -15.39 -1.39
C ALA A 567 15.41 -14.28 -2.40
N LEU A 568 16.44 -13.80 -3.10
CA LEU A 568 16.30 -13.05 -4.33
C LEU A 568 16.71 -13.92 -5.51
N ILE A 569 15.79 -14.09 -6.45
CA ILE A 569 15.99 -14.80 -7.70
C ILE A 569 16.17 -13.76 -8.80
N SER A 570 17.37 -13.63 -9.34
CA SER A 570 17.66 -12.77 -10.48
C SER A 570 17.67 -13.60 -11.76
N VAL A 571 16.83 -13.26 -12.73
CA VAL A 571 16.72 -13.98 -14.01
C VAL A 571 17.22 -13.09 -15.14
N TYR A 572 18.05 -13.65 -16.02
CA TYR A 572 18.67 -12.97 -17.15
C TYR A 572 18.27 -13.67 -18.45
N ASN A 573 17.72 -12.97 -19.44
CA ASN A 573 17.44 -13.54 -20.76
C ASN A 573 18.77 -13.81 -21.48
N THR A 574 19.02 -15.02 -22.01
CA THR A 574 20.32 -15.35 -22.64
C THR A 574 20.50 -14.76 -24.03
N ASN A 575 19.41 -14.46 -24.74
CA ASN A 575 19.42 -13.95 -26.12
C ASN A 575 19.89 -12.49 -26.19
N ASN A 576 19.85 -11.79 -25.06
CA ASN A 576 20.40 -10.44 -24.92
C ASN A 576 21.42 -10.34 -23.77
N GLY A 577 21.22 -11.06 -22.66
CA GLY A 577 22.02 -10.99 -21.43
C GLY A 577 21.51 -9.93 -20.44
N GLU A 578 20.21 -9.62 -20.48
CA GLU A 578 19.55 -8.57 -19.70
C GLU A 578 18.73 -9.15 -18.54
N ILE A 579 18.62 -8.44 -17.41
CA ILE A 579 17.78 -8.84 -16.26
C ILE A 579 16.31 -8.84 -16.69
N ALA A 580 15.76 -10.02 -16.97
CA ALA A 580 14.36 -10.21 -17.30
C ALA A 580 13.43 -10.04 -16.07
N GLY A 581 14.00 -10.17 -14.87
CA GLY A 581 13.38 -9.74 -13.62
C GLY A 581 14.23 -10.12 -12.41
N VAL A 582 14.02 -9.43 -11.29
CA VAL A 582 14.44 -9.88 -9.96
C VAL A 582 13.18 -10.11 -9.13
N TYR A 583 13.09 -11.28 -8.51
CA TYR A 583 11.90 -11.75 -7.79
C TYR A 583 12.30 -12.11 -6.36
N ARG A 584 11.62 -11.50 -5.36
CA ARG A 584 11.75 -11.95 -3.97
C ARG A 584 10.87 -13.18 -3.75
N THR A 585 11.36 -14.13 -2.96
CA THR A 585 10.57 -15.27 -2.52
C THR A 585 9.96 -14.95 -1.16
N ASN A 586 8.68 -15.27 -0.98
CA ASN A 586 7.94 -14.96 0.23
C ASN A 586 8.57 -15.64 1.46
N ALA A 587 9.07 -14.83 2.40
CA ALA A 587 9.79 -15.28 3.59
C ALA A 587 9.04 -16.30 4.47
N LYS A 588 7.72 -16.43 4.35
CA LYS A 588 6.90 -17.38 5.12
C LYS A 588 6.60 -18.66 4.34
N THR A 589 6.46 -18.60 3.01
CA THR A 589 5.94 -19.72 2.19
C THR A 589 6.94 -20.25 1.15
N GLY A 590 8.03 -19.53 0.88
CA GLY A 590 9.01 -19.88 -0.16
C GLY A 590 8.54 -19.49 -1.57
N MET A 591 7.37 -18.87 -1.70
CA MET A 591 6.69 -18.73 -2.97
C MET A 591 7.19 -17.51 -3.76
N TYR A 592 7.39 -17.67 -5.07
CA TYR A 592 7.64 -16.58 -6.00
C TYR A 592 6.86 -16.78 -7.32
N LEU A 593 6.70 -15.69 -8.08
CA LEU A 593 6.03 -15.65 -9.37
C LEU A 593 6.88 -14.89 -10.38
N MET A 594 7.27 -15.55 -11.47
CA MET A 594 8.05 -14.94 -12.56
C MET A 594 7.17 -14.81 -13.81
N VAL A 595 7.34 -13.73 -14.56
CA VAL A 595 6.64 -13.48 -15.83
C VAL A 595 7.70 -13.15 -16.87
N LEU A 596 7.89 -14.05 -17.83
CA LEU A 596 9.07 -14.12 -18.69
C LEU A 596 8.66 -14.51 -20.13
N PRO A 597 9.29 -13.94 -21.19
CA PRO A 597 9.00 -14.31 -22.57
C PRO A 597 9.07 -15.82 -22.86
N SER A 598 8.07 -16.34 -23.57
CA SER A 598 8.07 -17.73 -24.07
C SER A 598 9.11 -17.94 -25.18
N GLY A 599 9.46 -19.20 -25.45
CA GLY A 599 10.44 -19.57 -26.48
C GLY A 599 11.82 -18.94 -26.29
N THR A 600 12.18 -18.66 -25.03
CA THR A 600 13.36 -17.88 -24.65
C THR A 600 14.10 -18.62 -23.55
N LYS A 601 15.43 -18.63 -23.65
CA LYS A 601 16.31 -19.21 -22.63
C LYS A 601 16.77 -18.13 -21.65
N PHE A 602 16.94 -18.53 -20.40
CA PHE A 602 17.31 -17.66 -19.29
C PHE A 602 18.40 -18.29 -18.43
N ASP A 603 19.33 -17.48 -17.95
CA ASP A 603 20.19 -17.78 -16.82
C ASP A 603 19.50 -17.30 -15.53
N ILE A 604 19.72 -18.00 -14.42
CA ILE A 604 19.10 -17.73 -13.14
C ILE A 604 20.14 -17.76 -12.02
N THR A 605 20.21 -16.69 -11.25
CA THR A 605 21.01 -16.56 -10.03
C THR A 605 20.09 -16.59 -8.82
N VAL A 606 20.34 -17.50 -7.88
CA VAL A 606 19.63 -17.59 -6.60
C VAL A 606 20.56 -17.10 -5.50
N SER A 607 20.15 -16.07 -4.77
CA SER A 607 20.89 -15.50 -3.63
C SER A 607 20.00 -15.53 -2.39
N ALA A 608 20.47 -16.21 -1.33
CA ALA A 608 19.77 -16.36 -0.06
C ALA A 608 20.74 -16.07 1.10
N GLU A 609 20.20 -15.74 2.28
CA GLU A 609 21.03 -15.50 3.46
C GLU A 609 21.91 -16.71 3.78
N ASN A 610 23.17 -16.49 4.17
CA ASN A 610 24.18 -17.53 4.42
C ASN A 610 24.57 -18.43 3.22
N TYR A 611 24.04 -18.18 2.01
CA TYR A 611 24.41 -18.89 0.79
C TYR A 611 25.24 -18.03 -0.19
N PRO A 612 26.21 -18.61 -0.93
CA PRO A 612 26.80 -17.97 -2.10
C PRO A 612 25.76 -17.83 -3.21
N ASP A 613 25.97 -16.87 -4.12
CA ASP A 613 25.09 -16.68 -5.28
C ASP A 613 25.29 -17.87 -6.24
N LEU A 614 24.28 -18.75 -6.35
CA LEU A 614 24.36 -19.96 -7.19
C LEU A 614 23.60 -19.78 -8.51
N ASN A 615 24.22 -20.25 -9.60
CA ASN A 615 23.76 -20.02 -10.96
C ASN A 615 23.29 -21.31 -11.65
N SER A 616 22.28 -21.19 -12.52
CA SER A 616 21.82 -22.23 -13.43
C SER A 616 21.22 -21.59 -14.70
N SER A 617 20.67 -22.40 -15.61
CA SER A 617 19.92 -21.92 -16.78
C SER A 617 18.66 -22.76 -17.00
N PHE A 618 17.60 -22.16 -17.54
CA PHE A 618 16.39 -22.86 -17.99
C PHE A 618 15.88 -22.25 -19.30
N GLU A 619 15.04 -23.00 -20.03
CA GLU A 619 14.44 -22.54 -21.28
C GLU A 619 12.93 -22.65 -21.20
N ILE A 620 12.23 -21.55 -21.51
CA ILE A 620 10.78 -21.50 -21.52
C ILE A 620 10.30 -21.98 -22.89
N PRO A 621 9.44 -23.03 -22.98
CA PRO A 621 9.01 -23.57 -24.27
C PRO A 621 8.33 -22.55 -25.19
N SER A 622 8.53 -22.73 -26.50
CA SER A 622 7.88 -21.95 -27.56
C SER A 622 6.41 -22.36 -27.77
N LYS A 623 5.55 -22.13 -26.78
CA LYS A 623 4.10 -22.38 -26.86
C LYS A 623 3.29 -21.14 -26.54
N LYS A 624 2.14 -20.97 -27.21
CA LYS A 624 1.08 -20.07 -26.77
C LYS A 624 0.30 -20.72 -25.62
N ASN A 625 -0.13 -19.86 -24.69
CA ASN A 625 -1.02 -20.05 -23.54
C ASN A 625 -1.81 -21.37 -23.49
N GLU A 626 -1.62 -22.16 -22.42
CA GLU A 626 -2.61 -23.18 -22.00
C GLU A 626 -2.49 -23.62 -20.52
N PHE A 627 -1.35 -23.42 -19.83
CA PHE A 627 -1.19 -23.72 -18.40
C PHE A 627 -0.08 -22.88 -17.73
N THR A 628 -0.14 -22.73 -16.40
CA THR A 628 0.92 -22.11 -15.57
C THR A 628 2.13 -23.04 -15.45
N LEU A 629 3.33 -22.53 -15.79
CA LEU A 629 4.58 -23.29 -15.64
C LEU A 629 5.01 -23.34 -14.18
N LYS A 630 5.70 -24.41 -13.77
CA LYS A 630 6.13 -24.60 -12.38
C LYS A 630 7.63 -24.83 -12.23
N GLN A 631 8.24 -24.25 -11.20
CA GLN A 631 9.67 -24.37 -10.90
C GLN A 631 9.91 -24.57 -9.39
N LYS A 632 10.64 -25.61 -9.00
CA LYS A 632 11.10 -25.81 -7.61
C LYS A 632 12.59 -25.56 -7.51
N ILE A 633 13.00 -24.72 -6.56
CA ILE A 633 14.39 -24.40 -6.27
C ILE A 633 14.70 -24.90 -4.86
N ILE A 634 15.75 -25.73 -4.74
CA ILE A 634 16.27 -26.20 -3.46
C ILE A 634 17.76 -25.84 -3.39
N LEU A 635 18.13 -25.04 -2.41
CA LEU A 635 19.53 -24.85 -2.03
C LEU A 635 19.92 -25.94 -1.03
N LYS A 636 21.06 -26.60 -1.28
CA LYS A 636 21.62 -27.65 -0.43
C LYS A 636 22.94 -27.20 0.19
N LYS A 637 23.31 -27.81 1.31
CA LYS A 637 24.58 -27.55 2.01
C LYS A 637 25.75 -27.61 1.04
N LEU A 638 26.71 -26.69 1.19
CA LEU A 638 27.83 -26.52 0.25
C LEU A 638 28.81 -27.71 0.17
N SER A 639 28.65 -28.69 1.08
CA SER A 639 29.27 -30.02 1.01
C SER A 639 28.73 -30.89 -0.13
N ASP A 640 27.53 -30.62 -0.61
CA ASP A 640 26.80 -31.49 -1.53
C ASP A 640 27.23 -31.24 -2.97
N LYS A 641 27.38 -32.32 -3.75
CA LYS A 641 27.88 -32.28 -5.13
C LYS A 641 27.09 -31.33 -6.06
N ASN A 642 25.80 -31.14 -5.80
CA ASN A 642 24.93 -30.20 -6.51
C ASN A 642 24.26 -29.28 -5.46
N PRO A 643 24.87 -28.13 -5.08
CA PRO A 643 24.35 -27.26 -4.02
C PRO A 643 23.16 -26.40 -4.46
N LEU A 644 22.89 -26.29 -5.77
CA LEU A 644 21.66 -25.75 -6.33
C LEU A 644 20.95 -26.86 -7.11
N VAL A 645 19.69 -27.12 -6.78
CA VAL A 645 18.80 -28.01 -7.53
C VAL A 645 17.60 -27.20 -8.00
N ILE A 646 17.47 -27.04 -9.32
CA ILE A 646 16.28 -26.47 -9.96
C ILE A 646 15.57 -27.58 -10.71
N THR A 647 14.29 -27.79 -10.43
CA THR A 647 13.42 -28.69 -11.18
C THR A 647 12.36 -27.87 -11.89
N ASN A 648 12.39 -27.90 -13.23
CA ASN A 648 11.42 -27.24 -14.08
C ASN A 648 10.34 -28.23 -14.51
N TYR A 649 9.08 -27.86 -14.33
CA TYR A 649 7.91 -28.61 -14.75
C TYR A 649 7.22 -27.77 -15.83
N PHE A 650 7.81 -27.77 -17.01
CA PHE A 650 7.40 -26.92 -18.14
C PHE A 650 6.60 -27.69 -19.21
N ARG A 651 6.30 -28.96 -18.95
CA ARG A 651 5.24 -29.71 -19.64
C ARG A 651 3.98 -29.69 -18.79
N GLU A 652 2.84 -29.60 -19.45
CA GLU A 652 1.50 -29.65 -18.85
C GLU A 652 1.32 -30.88 -17.94
N ASP A 653 1.69 -32.05 -18.45
CA ASP A 653 1.59 -33.32 -17.73
C ASP A 653 2.57 -33.42 -16.54
N GLU A 654 3.58 -32.56 -16.45
CA GLU A 654 4.50 -32.47 -15.31
C GLU A 654 4.02 -31.42 -14.31
N ALA A 655 3.58 -30.25 -14.80
CA ALA A 655 3.07 -29.15 -13.99
C ALA A 655 1.78 -29.52 -13.22
N ALA A 656 0.89 -30.31 -13.82
CA ALA A 656 -0.33 -30.80 -13.18
C ALA A 656 -0.05 -31.83 -12.05
N LYS A 657 1.04 -32.60 -12.16
CA LYS A 657 1.48 -33.56 -11.14
C LYS A 657 2.15 -32.89 -9.93
N VAL A 658 2.46 -31.60 -10.02
CA VAL A 658 3.18 -30.85 -9.00
C VAL A 658 2.29 -29.78 -8.40
N SER A 659 1.83 -30.04 -7.18
CA SER A 659 1.33 -28.98 -6.32
C SER A 659 2.52 -28.26 -5.66
N PHE A 660 2.53 -26.93 -5.73
CA PHE A 660 3.16 -26.12 -4.69
C PHE A 660 2.15 -25.65 -3.65
N ASP A 661 0.86 -25.86 -3.92
CA ASP A 661 -0.20 -25.77 -2.94
C ASP A 661 -0.18 -27.08 -2.13
N GLU A 662 0.77 -27.18 -1.21
CA GLU A 662 0.45 -27.86 0.05
C GLU A 662 0.00 -26.77 1.01
N SER A 663 -1.23 -26.81 1.48
CA SER A 663 -1.62 -26.06 2.68
C SER A 663 -1.09 -26.74 3.96
N PRO A 664 -1.68 -27.85 4.46
CA PRO A 664 -1.66 -29.14 3.76
C PRO A 664 -2.70 -29.29 2.65
N VAL A 665 -2.28 -29.89 1.53
CA VAL A 665 -2.96 -29.92 0.21
C VAL A 665 -4.50 -30.04 0.30
N LYS A 666 -5.18 -29.19 -0.50
CA LYS A 666 -6.58 -29.17 -0.97
C LYS A 666 -7.48 -27.99 -0.52
N GLU A 667 -8.08 -27.13 -1.37
CA GLU A 667 -8.13 -26.98 -2.86
C GLU A 667 -8.72 -25.53 -3.26
N THR A 668 -8.55 -24.57 -4.25
CA THR A 668 -8.07 -24.02 -5.61
C THR A 668 -8.86 -24.09 -6.99
N ILE A 669 -8.85 -23.11 -7.94
CA ILE A 669 -9.67 -23.00 -9.23
C ILE A 669 -11.15 -22.49 -9.19
N ALA A 670 -11.37 -21.32 -9.84
CA ALA A 670 -12.55 -20.67 -10.47
C ALA A 670 -13.86 -21.49 -10.79
N GLU A 671 -15.02 -20.89 -11.14
CA GLU A 671 -15.28 -20.28 -12.46
C GLU A 671 -16.60 -19.46 -12.60
N ALA A 672 -16.52 -18.44 -13.47
CA ALA A 672 -17.48 -18.00 -14.49
C ALA A 672 -19.02 -18.23 -14.38
N HIS A 673 -19.73 -17.09 -14.28
CA HIS A 673 -20.78 -16.63 -15.22
C HIS A 673 -22.04 -17.50 -15.56
N LYS A 674 -23.21 -16.84 -15.67
CA LYS A 674 -23.86 -16.50 -16.98
C LYS A 674 -25.20 -15.73 -16.81
N PRO A 675 -25.64 -14.94 -17.82
CA PRO A 675 -26.96 -14.29 -17.84
C PRO A 675 -28.11 -15.27 -18.16
N ILE A 676 -29.35 -14.77 -18.10
CA ILE A 676 -30.57 -15.58 -17.98
C ILE A 676 -31.14 -16.02 -19.34
N ALA A 677 -30.91 -17.29 -19.70
CA ALA A 677 -31.84 -18.08 -20.51
C ALA A 677 -32.49 -19.15 -19.60
N LYS A 678 -33.82 -19.31 -19.64
CA LYS A 678 -34.54 -20.14 -18.66
C LYS A 678 -34.62 -21.61 -19.05
N LYS A 679 -34.30 -22.46 -18.06
CA LYS A 679 -34.48 -23.92 -18.00
C LYS A 679 -33.75 -24.71 -19.09
N ASP A 680 -32.61 -25.25 -18.68
CA ASP A 680 -32.59 -26.70 -18.51
C ASP A 680 -32.36 -27.01 -17.02
N SER A 681 -33.29 -27.73 -16.38
CA SER A 681 -33.20 -28.04 -14.95
C SER A 681 -32.39 -29.31 -14.74
N LYS A 682 -31.05 -29.20 -14.82
CA LYS A 682 -30.16 -30.27 -14.37
C LYS A 682 -30.39 -30.48 -12.87
N LYS A 683 -30.89 -31.67 -12.52
CA LYS A 683 -31.29 -32.03 -11.15
C LYS A 683 -30.16 -31.71 -10.18
N LYS A 684 -30.49 -31.11 -9.02
CA LYS A 684 -29.75 -31.43 -7.79
C LYS A 684 -29.73 -32.95 -7.67
N LEU A 685 -28.58 -33.54 -7.36
CA LEU A 685 -28.41 -34.99 -7.28
C LEU A 685 -29.61 -35.58 -6.53
N ASP A 686 -30.29 -36.57 -7.12
CA ASP A 686 -31.72 -36.75 -6.92
C ASP A 686 -32.02 -37.25 -5.51
N ARG A 687 -32.10 -36.29 -4.56
CA ARG A 687 -32.15 -36.47 -3.10
C ARG A 687 -33.04 -37.65 -2.77
N THR A 688 -32.60 -38.59 -1.95
CA THR A 688 -33.41 -39.79 -1.68
C THR A 688 -34.79 -39.38 -1.13
N PRO A 689 -35.83 -40.24 -1.20
CA PRO A 689 -37.14 -39.91 -0.62
C PRO A 689 -37.04 -39.46 0.85
N GLU A 690 -36.10 -40.03 1.59
CA GLU A 690 -35.74 -39.69 2.97
C GLU A 690 -35.07 -38.31 3.05
N GLU A 691 -34.10 -38.01 2.18
CA GLU A 691 -33.42 -36.71 2.14
C GLU A 691 -34.33 -35.55 1.70
N LYS A 692 -35.22 -35.77 0.70
CA LYS A 692 -36.22 -34.76 0.28
C LYS A 692 -37.25 -34.51 1.36
N LYS A 693 -37.65 -35.57 2.08
CA LYS A 693 -38.51 -35.45 3.25
C LYS A 693 -37.80 -34.64 4.33
N LYS A 694 -36.51 -34.93 4.61
CA LYS A 694 -35.70 -34.15 5.55
C LYS A 694 -35.60 -32.68 5.14
N ASP A 695 -35.37 -32.35 3.86
CA ASP A 695 -35.40 -30.96 3.39
C ASP A 695 -36.72 -30.26 3.72
N GLN A 696 -37.85 -30.93 3.52
CA GLN A 696 -39.17 -30.36 3.79
C GLN A 696 -39.45 -30.24 5.29
N GLU A 697 -38.94 -31.16 6.11
CA GLU A 697 -38.99 -31.10 7.58
C GLU A 697 -38.08 -29.98 8.12
N ASP A 698 -36.86 -29.84 7.59
CA ASP A 698 -35.90 -28.79 7.93
C ASP A 698 -36.40 -27.39 7.49
N ILE A 699 -37.02 -27.25 6.31
CA ILE A 699 -37.65 -25.97 5.88
C ILE A 699 -38.85 -25.62 6.78
N GLN A 700 -39.68 -26.61 7.12
CA GLN A 700 -40.79 -26.39 8.05
C GLN A 700 -40.29 -26.02 9.45
N LEU A 701 -39.19 -26.63 9.91
CA LEU A 701 -38.52 -26.28 11.14
C LEU A 701 -37.95 -24.85 11.09
N ALA A 702 -37.24 -24.46 10.04
CA ALA A 702 -36.69 -23.12 9.87
C ALA A 702 -37.78 -22.04 9.83
N ARG A 703 -38.91 -22.29 9.14
CA ARG A 703 -40.08 -21.41 9.15
C ARG A 703 -40.75 -21.35 10.50
N LYS A 704 -41.01 -22.51 11.13
CA LYS A 704 -41.60 -22.58 12.47
C LYS A 704 -40.76 -21.80 13.49
N LEU A 705 -39.44 -21.99 13.50
CA LEU A 705 -38.51 -21.25 14.36
C LEU A 705 -38.55 -19.74 14.07
N TYR A 706 -38.61 -19.34 12.80
CA TYR A 706 -38.75 -17.93 12.42
C TYR A 706 -40.07 -17.31 12.91
N ASP A 707 -41.19 -18.04 12.77
CA ASP A 707 -42.53 -17.60 13.19
C ASP A 707 -42.67 -17.60 14.72
N GLU A 708 -42.04 -18.55 15.42
CA GLU A 708 -41.84 -18.58 16.89
C GLU A 708 -40.82 -17.52 17.36
N SER A 709 -40.31 -16.67 16.46
CA SER A 709 -39.32 -15.62 16.69
C SER A 709 -37.96 -16.10 17.23
N ASN A 710 -37.69 -17.40 17.12
CA ASN A 710 -36.38 -17.98 17.35
C ASN A 710 -35.49 -17.82 16.09
N PHE A 711 -35.11 -16.57 15.83
CA PHE A 711 -34.36 -16.19 14.63
C PHE A 711 -32.95 -16.80 14.57
N GLN A 712 -32.35 -17.13 15.71
CA GLN A 712 -31.00 -17.72 15.75
C GLN A 712 -31.02 -19.16 15.22
N GLU A 713 -31.79 -20.05 15.85
CA GLU A 713 -31.96 -21.41 15.35
C GLU A 713 -32.57 -21.44 13.94
N ALA A 714 -33.50 -20.53 13.61
CA ALA A 714 -34.00 -20.39 12.24
C ALA A 714 -32.87 -20.07 11.25
N SER A 715 -31.98 -19.13 11.58
CA SER A 715 -30.84 -18.78 10.72
C SER A 715 -29.86 -19.94 10.53
N LEU A 716 -29.63 -20.76 11.57
CA LEU A 716 -28.77 -21.94 11.49
C LEU A 716 -29.37 -23.04 10.60
N VAL A 717 -30.68 -23.31 10.71
CA VAL A 717 -31.35 -24.30 9.85
C VAL A 717 -31.46 -23.79 8.41
N TYR A 718 -31.73 -22.49 8.19
CA TYR A 718 -31.66 -21.90 6.84
C TYR A 718 -30.24 -21.88 6.26
N GLU A 719 -29.21 -21.67 7.09
CA GLU A 719 -27.82 -21.75 6.63
C GLU A 719 -27.50 -23.17 6.16
N GLU A 720 -27.79 -24.18 6.98
CA GLU A 720 -27.59 -25.59 6.64
C GLU A 720 -28.34 -25.97 5.36
N LEU A 721 -29.62 -25.63 5.27
CA LEU A 721 -30.40 -25.77 4.03
C LEU A 721 -29.70 -25.08 2.85
N SER A 722 -29.21 -23.84 3.01
CA SER A 722 -28.58 -23.08 1.92
C SER A 722 -27.26 -23.69 1.41
N ARG A 723 -26.66 -24.66 2.12
CA ARG A 723 -25.46 -25.39 1.68
C ARG A 723 -25.76 -26.44 0.61
N HIS A 724 -26.97 -27.00 0.59
CA HIS A 724 -27.40 -28.02 -0.41
C HIS A 724 -28.69 -27.68 -1.16
N LEU A 725 -29.40 -26.61 -0.80
CA LEU A 725 -30.68 -26.18 -1.35
C LEU A 725 -30.67 -24.68 -1.70
N ASP A 726 -30.78 -24.35 -2.99
CA ASP A 726 -31.26 -23.03 -3.42
C ASP A 726 -32.62 -22.75 -2.76
N LEU A 727 -32.63 -21.89 -1.73
CA LEU A 727 -33.84 -21.43 -1.10
C LEU A 727 -34.66 -20.65 -2.14
N ASP A 728 -35.97 -20.87 -2.19
CA ASP A 728 -36.85 -19.97 -2.96
C ASP A 728 -36.77 -18.52 -2.40
N PRO A 729 -37.20 -17.50 -3.15
CA PRO A 729 -37.05 -16.11 -2.72
C PRO A 729 -37.72 -15.75 -1.39
N LEU A 730 -38.74 -16.52 -0.94
CA LEU A 730 -39.40 -16.28 0.35
C LEU A 730 -38.65 -16.97 1.51
N ASN A 731 -38.11 -18.16 1.30
CA ASN A 731 -37.15 -18.75 2.24
C ASN A 731 -35.83 -17.95 2.29
N SER A 732 -35.38 -17.38 1.17
CA SER A 732 -34.24 -16.45 1.11
C SER A 732 -34.52 -15.15 1.87
N TYR A 733 -35.74 -14.61 1.76
CA TYR A 733 -36.19 -13.48 2.56
C TYR A 733 -36.13 -13.80 4.06
N TYR A 734 -36.74 -14.91 4.49
CA TYR A 734 -36.72 -15.29 5.92
C TYR A 734 -35.32 -15.58 6.44
N TYR A 735 -34.43 -16.19 5.63
CA TYR A 735 -33.02 -16.38 5.99
C TYR A 735 -32.28 -15.04 6.16
N GLY A 736 -32.39 -14.14 5.18
CA GLY A 736 -31.78 -12.81 5.24
C GLY A 736 -32.31 -11.97 6.42
N MET A 737 -33.61 -12.05 6.69
CA MET A 737 -34.25 -11.39 7.82
C MET A 737 -33.89 -12.02 9.18
N ALA A 738 -33.68 -13.34 9.23
CA ALA A 738 -33.18 -14.00 10.43
C ALA A 738 -31.76 -13.51 10.75
N LEU A 739 -30.85 -13.56 9.78
CA LEU A 739 -29.49 -13.03 9.91
C LEU A 739 -29.45 -11.54 10.27
N PHE A 740 -30.35 -10.72 9.70
CA PHE A 740 -30.45 -9.30 10.06
C PHE A 740 -30.85 -9.13 11.54
N LYS A 741 -31.86 -9.86 11.99
CA LYS A 741 -32.38 -9.79 13.37
C LYS A 741 -31.40 -10.34 14.41
N THR A 742 -30.53 -11.28 14.05
CA THR A 742 -29.52 -11.86 14.95
C THR A 742 -28.14 -11.21 14.82
N ARG A 743 -28.02 -10.11 14.05
CA ARG A 743 -26.73 -9.46 13.73
C ARG A 743 -25.68 -10.47 13.20
N GLY A 744 -26.12 -11.51 12.48
CA GLY A 744 -25.31 -12.61 11.96
C GLY A 744 -24.39 -12.21 10.80
N ASP A 745 -24.00 -13.17 9.93
CA ASP A 745 -23.13 -12.85 8.77
C ASP A 745 -23.78 -11.78 7.87
N LYS A 746 -23.23 -10.56 7.99
CA LYS A 746 -23.66 -9.33 7.33
C LYS A 746 -23.63 -9.44 5.81
N GLY A 747 -22.71 -10.23 5.25
CA GLY A 747 -22.62 -10.48 3.81
C GLY A 747 -23.52 -11.63 3.34
N ASN A 748 -23.96 -12.54 4.21
CA ASN A 748 -25.00 -13.53 3.89
C ASN A 748 -26.39 -12.88 4.00
N CYS A 749 -26.59 -12.00 4.97
CA CYS A 749 -27.75 -11.12 5.07
C CYS A 749 -27.96 -10.33 3.75
N ALA A 750 -26.95 -9.57 3.31
CA ALA A 750 -27.01 -8.80 2.06
C ALA A 750 -27.38 -9.70 0.86
N ARG A 751 -26.66 -10.81 0.67
CA ARG A 751 -26.89 -11.78 -0.41
C ARG A 751 -28.29 -12.39 -0.41
N ALA A 752 -28.79 -12.80 0.76
CA ALA A 752 -30.10 -13.43 0.88
C ALA A 752 -31.25 -12.44 0.64
N LEU A 753 -31.11 -11.21 1.13
CA LEU A 753 -32.04 -10.11 0.85
C LEU A 753 -31.98 -9.66 -0.61
N GLU A 754 -30.81 -9.67 -1.24
CA GLU A 754 -30.65 -9.38 -2.68
C GLU A 754 -31.42 -10.41 -3.53
N VAL A 755 -31.19 -11.71 -3.30
CA VAL A 755 -31.91 -12.82 -3.96
C VAL A 755 -33.43 -12.70 -3.75
N ALA A 756 -33.88 -12.36 -2.55
CA ALA A 756 -35.28 -12.13 -2.24
C ALA A 756 -35.86 -10.92 -3.01
N SER A 757 -35.14 -9.80 -3.04
CA SER A 757 -35.58 -8.54 -3.65
C SER A 757 -35.83 -8.61 -5.16
N ALA A 758 -35.30 -9.63 -5.84
CA ALA A 758 -35.50 -9.88 -7.26
C ALA A 758 -36.88 -10.50 -7.60
N ALA A 759 -37.66 -10.95 -6.60
CA ALA A 759 -38.88 -11.71 -6.80
C ALA A 759 -40.17 -10.93 -6.47
N LYS A 760 -41.25 -11.23 -7.20
CA LYS A 760 -42.60 -10.70 -6.91
C LYS A 760 -43.25 -11.51 -5.80
N GLY A 761 -43.97 -10.84 -4.90
CA GLY A 761 -44.64 -11.46 -3.74
C GLY A 761 -43.78 -11.53 -2.48
N ILE A 762 -42.57 -10.96 -2.51
CA ILE A 762 -41.72 -10.76 -1.33
C ILE A 762 -42.09 -9.44 -0.63
N PRO A 763 -42.02 -9.36 0.71
CA PRO A 763 -42.24 -8.12 1.46
C PRO A 763 -41.37 -6.95 0.97
N VAL A 764 -41.95 -5.75 0.95
CA VAL A 764 -41.36 -4.54 0.32
C VAL A 764 -40.16 -3.99 1.09
N ASP A 765 -40.15 -4.20 2.40
CA ASP A 765 -39.07 -3.89 3.34
C ASP A 765 -37.75 -4.62 3.05
N VAL A 766 -37.76 -5.68 2.23
CA VAL A 766 -36.54 -6.31 1.69
C VAL A 766 -35.57 -5.29 1.09
N HIS A 767 -36.06 -4.21 0.45
CA HIS A 767 -35.19 -3.17 -0.11
C HIS A 767 -34.59 -2.23 0.96
N TYR A 768 -35.31 -1.99 2.06
CA TYR A 768 -34.79 -1.22 3.20
C TYR A 768 -33.75 -2.03 3.97
N TYR A 769 -34.03 -3.29 4.27
CA TYR A 769 -33.08 -4.18 4.94
C TYR A 769 -31.86 -4.51 4.07
N LEU A 770 -32.01 -4.59 2.74
CA LEU A 770 -30.88 -4.67 1.81
C LEU A 770 -30.05 -3.37 1.82
N GLY A 771 -30.70 -2.20 1.92
CA GLY A 771 -30.01 -0.91 2.10
C GLY A 771 -29.20 -0.86 3.38
N LYS A 772 -29.82 -1.18 4.52
CA LYS A 772 -29.13 -1.32 5.82
C LYS A 772 -28.01 -2.33 5.77
N SER A 773 -28.24 -3.50 5.18
CA SER A 773 -27.22 -4.54 5.09
C SER A 773 -26.03 -4.09 4.23
N ASN A 774 -26.25 -3.46 3.07
CA ASN A 774 -25.16 -2.88 2.28
C ASN A 774 -24.42 -1.77 3.03
N HIS A 775 -25.14 -0.90 3.75
CA HIS A 775 -24.54 0.17 4.56
C HIS A 775 -23.55 -0.40 5.58
N LEU A 776 -24.00 -1.41 6.34
CA LEU A 776 -23.22 -2.12 7.35
C LEU A 776 -22.07 -2.98 6.78
N ASN A 777 -22.00 -3.18 5.45
CA ASN A 777 -20.88 -3.83 4.74
C ASN A 777 -19.93 -2.82 4.06
N TYR A 778 -20.02 -1.52 4.37
CA TYR A 778 -19.31 -0.42 3.68
C TYR A 778 -19.68 -0.25 2.18
N ARG A 779 -20.74 -0.91 1.71
CA ARG A 779 -21.24 -0.80 0.32
C ARG A 779 -22.15 0.41 0.16
N PHE A 780 -21.61 1.58 0.48
CA PHE A 780 -22.34 2.84 0.57
C PHE A 780 -23.14 3.18 -0.70
N ASP A 781 -22.56 3.03 -1.88
CA ASP A 781 -23.26 3.25 -3.15
C ASP A 781 -24.45 2.30 -3.36
N ASP A 782 -24.34 1.02 -2.99
CA ASP A 782 -25.44 0.04 -3.11
C ASP A 782 -26.47 0.17 -2.00
N ALA A 783 -26.07 0.68 -0.83
CA ALA A 783 -27.00 1.10 0.22
C ALA A 783 -27.88 2.24 -0.28
N VAL A 784 -27.29 3.32 -0.82
CA VAL A 784 -28.03 4.45 -1.41
C VAL A 784 -28.97 4.01 -2.52
N LYS A 785 -28.53 3.11 -3.43
CA LYS A 785 -29.41 2.53 -4.47
C LYS A 785 -30.59 1.76 -3.87
N SER A 786 -30.35 0.94 -2.85
CA SER A 786 -31.37 0.09 -2.23
C SER A 786 -32.38 0.90 -1.39
N TYR A 787 -31.89 1.91 -0.66
CA TYR A 787 -32.71 2.90 0.04
C TYR A 787 -33.58 3.71 -0.93
N THR A 788 -32.99 4.23 -2.00
CA THR A 788 -33.75 4.92 -3.08
C THR A 788 -34.76 3.96 -3.72
N LYS A 789 -34.42 2.68 -3.87
CA LYS A 789 -35.35 1.67 -4.37
C LYS A 789 -36.51 1.44 -3.41
N PHE A 790 -36.31 1.32 -2.11
CA PHE A 790 -37.38 1.22 -1.11
C PHE A 790 -38.30 2.45 -1.14
N LEU A 791 -37.73 3.66 -1.16
CA LEU A 791 -38.49 4.92 -1.30
C LEU A 791 -39.40 4.96 -2.54
N SER A 792 -39.07 4.21 -3.60
CA SER A 792 -39.90 4.10 -4.82
C SER A 792 -41.04 3.07 -4.75
N VAL A 793 -41.19 2.30 -3.67
CA VAL A 793 -42.19 1.21 -3.56
C VAL A 793 -42.89 1.08 -2.20
N CYS A 794 -42.36 1.65 -1.12
CA CYS A 794 -43.03 1.72 0.18
C CYS A 794 -44.10 2.83 0.21
N LYS A 795 -44.89 2.89 1.29
CA LYS A 795 -45.80 4.03 1.52
C LYS A 795 -45.02 5.25 2.05
N PRO A 796 -45.43 6.50 1.75
CA PRO A 796 -44.79 7.69 2.31
C PRO A 796 -44.68 7.68 3.84
N ASP A 797 -45.72 7.18 4.54
CA ASP A 797 -45.74 7.07 6.01
C ASP A 797 -44.78 6.01 6.57
N GLU A 798 -44.31 5.08 5.73
CA GLU A 798 -43.31 4.06 6.07
C GLU A 798 -41.90 4.62 5.81
N ALA A 799 -41.70 5.32 4.69
CA ALA A 799 -40.48 6.07 4.39
C ALA A 799 -40.13 7.10 5.48
N ALA A 800 -41.12 7.90 5.90
CA ALA A 800 -40.94 8.95 6.89
C ALA A 800 -40.51 8.42 8.28
N LYS A 801 -41.02 7.25 8.67
CA LYS A 801 -40.68 6.61 9.98
C LYS A 801 -39.29 6.01 10.04
N LEU A 802 -38.67 5.73 8.88
CA LEU A 802 -37.38 5.04 8.77
C LEU A 802 -36.20 6.00 8.49
N ASN A 803 -36.45 7.32 8.47
CA ASN A 803 -35.46 8.40 8.26
C ASN A 803 -34.40 8.12 7.16
N ILE A 804 -34.85 7.58 6.03
CA ILE A 804 -33.98 7.01 4.99
C ILE A 804 -33.11 8.08 4.31
N ALA A 805 -33.49 9.36 4.39
CA ALA A 805 -32.65 10.48 3.96
C ALA A 805 -31.34 10.57 4.76
N LYS A 806 -31.38 10.38 6.08
CA LYS A 806 -30.20 10.41 6.96
C LYS A 806 -29.30 9.18 6.75
N GLU A 807 -29.90 8.02 6.46
CA GLU A 807 -29.14 6.82 6.06
C GLU A 807 -28.36 7.01 4.75
N ILE A 808 -28.96 7.71 3.77
CA ILE A 808 -28.29 8.09 2.53
C ILE A 808 -27.19 9.12 2.80
N GLU A 809 -27.41 10.08 3.70
CA GLU A 809 -26.40 11.05 4.13
C GLU A 809 -25.17 10.34 4.72
N TYR A 810 -25.37 9.41 5.66
CA TYR A 810 -24.31 8.62 6.28
C TYR A 810 -23.47 7.84 5.26
N CYS A 811 -24.13 7.22 4.27
CA CYS A 811 -23.42 6.54 3.18
C CYS A 811 -22.51 7.49 2.40
N ASN A 812 -22.97 8.71 2.10
CA ASN A 812 -22.17 9.72 1.40
C ASN A 812 -21.00 10.28 2.22
N ASN A 813 -21.00 10.07 3.54
CA ASN A 813 -19.92 10.48 4.44
C ASN A 813 -18.91 9.34 4.65
N GLY A 814 -19.36 8.08 4.73
CA GLY A 814 -18.48 6.92 4.62
C GLY A 814 -17.62 6.96 3.35
N ILE A 815 -18.22 7.43 2.24
CA ILE A 815 -17.63 7.79 0.94
C ILE A 815 -16.58 8.94 0.99
N LYS A 816 -16.24 9.45 2.18
CA LYS A 816 -15.19 10.46 2.43
C LYS A 816 -14.24 10.06 3.57
N LEU A 817 -14.80 9.49 4.65
CA LEU A 817 -14.15 9.48 5.97
C LEU A 817 -13.10 8.39 6.15
N VAL A 818 -13.19 7.32 5.37
CA VAL A 818 -12.25 6.21 5.45
C VAL A 818 -11.07 6.41 4.47
N ASN A 819 -11.02 7.58 3.80
CA ASN A 819 -10.21 7.84 2.60
C ASN A 819 -8.71 7.67 2.83
N ASN A 820 -8.30 8.13 4.00
CA ASN A 820 -6.93 8.20 4.48
C ASN A 820 -6.80 7.30 5.72
N PRO A 821 -6.82 5.95 5.57
CA PRO A 821 -6.98 5.03 6.68
C PRO A 821 -5.73 4.98 7.56
N VAL A 822 -5.89 5.26 8.85
CA VAL A 822 -4.80 5.16 9.84
C VAL A 822 -4.55 3.69 10.18
N VAL A 823 -3.30 3.24 10.21
CA VAL A 823 -3.01 1.87 10.66
C VAL A 823 -3.23 1.77 12.17
N MET A 824 -3.93 0.74 12.63
CA MET A 824 -4.36 0.59 14.01
C MET A 824 -4.00 -0.81 14.53
N GLU A 825 -3.11 -0.89 15.52
CA GLU A 825 -2.76 -2.15 16.18
C GLU A 825 -3.74 -2.38 17.34
N VAL A 826 -4.58 -3.41 17.24
CA VAL A 826 -5.48 -3.83 18.33
C VAL A 826 -4.73 -4.79 19.25
N HIS A 827 -4.53 -4.40 20.52
CA HIS A 827 -3.85 -5.23 21.52
C HIS A 827 -4.82 -6.06 22.36
N GLU A 828 -6.02 -5.54 22.61
CA GLU A 828 -7.07 -6.28 23.31
C GLU A 828 -8.46 -5.90 22.80
N ARG A 829 -9.34 -6.91 22.69
CA ARG A 829 -10.79 -6.76 22.56
C ARG A 829 -11.44 -7.17 23.88
N LYS A 830 -12.38 -6.38 24.40
CA LYS A 830 -13.21 -6.73 25.56
C LYS A 830 -14.68 -6.43 25.29
N HIS A 831 -15.43 -7.48 25.00
CA HIS A 831 -16.86 -7.46 24.78
C HIS A 831 -17.65 -7.25 26.10
N VAL A 832 -18.53 -6.26 26.18
CA VAL A 832 -19.18 -5.78 27.42
C VAL A 832 -20.59 -5.19 27.19
N ASP A 833 -21.48 -5.38 28.17
CA ASP A 833 -22.73 -4.61 28.28
C ASP A 833 -22.43 -3.11 28.46
N ILE A 834 -23.26 -2.24 27.87
CA ILE A 834 -23.11 -0.78 27.94
C ILE A 834 -23.07 -0.26 29.39
N LYS A 835 -23.82 -0.88 30.32
CA LYS A 835 -23.83 -0.57 31.76
C LYS A 835 -22.53 -0.99 32.46
N ALA A 836 -21.77 -1.91 31.87
CA ALA A 836 -20.47 -2.37 32.36
C ALA A 836 -19.29 -1.57 31.78
N LEU A 837 -19.52 -0.58 30.90
CA LEU A 837 -18.48 0.32 30.40
C LEU A 837 -17.77 1.07 31.53
N GLN A 838 -18.51 1.62 32.49
CA GLN A 838 -17.92 2.36 33.63
C GLN A 838 -16.89 1.50 34.37
N ASN A 839 -17.26 0.30 34.81
CA ASN A 839 -16.33 -0.62 35.50
C ASN A 839 -15.17 -1.10 34.61
N SER A 840 -15.36 -1.14 33.29
CA SER A 840 -14.33 -1.56 32.33
C SER A 840 -13.33 -0.45 32.00
N LEU A 841 -13.74 0.82 32.13
CA LEU A 841 -12.94 2.01 31.78
C LEU A 841 -12.45 2.79 33.00
N THR A 842 -12.96 2.48 34.21
CA THR A 842 -12.47 3.04 35.50
C THR A 842 -10.98 2.72 35.76
N HIS A 843 -10.43 1.71 35.08
CA HIS A 843 -9.02 1.30 35.15
C HIS A 843 -8.19 1.72 33.93
N ALA A 844 -8.72 2.56 33.03
CA ALA A 844 -7.95 3.12 31.93
C ALA A 844 -6.87 4.09 32.45
N GLU A 845 -5.72 4.15 31.77
CA GLU A 845 -4.50 4.81 32.28
C GLU A 845 -4.42 6.31 32.03
N SER A 846 -5.47 6.90 31.44
CA SER A 846 -5.62 8.32 31.13
C SER A 846 -5.44 9.24 32.36
N GLY A 847 -5.76 8.72 33.55
CA GLY A 847 -5.79 9.47 34.82
C GLY A 847 -7.09 10.24 35.04
N ALA A 848 -7.94 10.35 34.01
CA ALA A 848 -9.34 10.73 34.14
C ALA A 848 -10.14 9.64 34.86
N LYS A 849 -11.42 9.91 35.18
CA LYS A 849 -12.35 8.89 35.67
C LYS A 849 -13.63 8.85 34.85
N VAL A 850 -14.02 7.65 34.47
CA VAL A 850 -15.36 7.34 33.96
C VAL A 850 -16.23 6.93 35.16
N LEU A 851 -17.31 7.67 35.39
CA LEU A 851 -18.27 7.48 36.48
C LEU A 851 -19.68 7.31 35.87
N VAL A 852 -20.70 7.11 36.70
CA VAL A 852 -22.11 7.13 36.30
C VAL A 852 -22.74 8.45 36.76
N LEU A 853 -23.57 9.07 35.92
CA LEU A 853 -24.31 10.30 36.26
C LEU A 853 -25.30 10.04 37.41
N THR A 854 -25.19 10.81 38.49
CA THR A 854 -26.00 10.65 39.70
C THR A 854 -27.35 11.35 39.61
N GLU A 855 -28.33 10.90 40.42
CA GLU A 855 -29.72 11.36 40.32
C GLU A 855 -29.91 12.85 40.63
N ASP A 856 -29.09 13.44 41.48
CA ASP A 856 -29.05 14.88 41.76
C ASP A 856 -28.57 15.71 40.55
N MET A 857 -27.71 15.14 39.70
CA MET A 857 -27.20 15.79 38.48
C MET A 857 -28.10 15.62 37.25
N ARG A 858 -29.03 14.65 37.26
CA ARG A 858 -29.98 14.41 36.16
C ARG A 858 -31.04 15.52 36.05
N SER A 859 -31.35 15.96 34.84
CA SER A 859 -32.43 16.92 34.59
C SER A 859 -33.83 16.35 34.90
N SER A 860 -34.88 17.17 34.85
CA SER A 860 -36.27 16.68 34.94
C SER A 860 -36.58 15.67 33.82
N VAL A 861 -36.07 15.93 32.62
CA VAL A 861 -36.25 15.07 31.43
C VAL A 861 -35.45 13.78 31.53
N ASP A 862 -34.21 13.83 31.99
CA ASP A 862 -33.37 12.65 32.21
C ASP A 862 -34.04 11.69 33.21
N LYS A 863 -34.60 12.23 34.30
CA LYS A 863 -35.37 11.47 35.29
C LYS A 863 -36.63 10.86 34.66
N LYS A 864 -37.41 11.64 33.90
CA LYS A 864 -38.62 11.19 33.20
C LYS A 864 -38.35 10.08 32.18
N LYS A 865 -37.27 10.19 31.41
CA LYS A 865 -36.83 9.19 30.42
C LYS A 865 -36.05 8.02 31.05
N ASN A 866 -35.83 8.04 32.37
CA ASN A 866 -34.89 7.19 33.12
C ASN A 866 -33.51 7.04 32.43
N PHE A 867 -33.02 8.14 31.86
CA PHE A 867 -31.72 8.21 31.25
C PHE A 867 -30.61 8.10 32.32
N ILE A 868 -29.58 7.32 32.02
CA ILE A 868 -28.39 7.12 32.85
C ILE A 868 -27.24 6.97 31.86
N THR A 869 -26.22 7.82 31.98
CA THR A 869 -25.05 7.81 31.09
C THR A 869 -23.75 7.98 31.88
N LEU A 870 -22.63 8.00 31.18
CA LEU A 870 -21.29 8.11 31.77
C LEU A 870 -20.93 9.58 32.03
N LEU A 871 -20.30 9.80 33.19
CA LEU A 871 -19.79 11.08 33.65
C LEU A 871 -18.27 11.03 33.61
N PHE A 872 -17.65 11.82 32.73
CA PHE A 872 -16.20 11.94 32.62
C PHE A 872 -15.69 13.04 33.57
N LEU A 873 -14.75 12.68 34.43
CA LEU A 873 -13.97 13.61 35.27
C LEU A 873 -12.56 13.71 34.70
N SER A 874 -12.14 14.92 34.32
CA SER A 874 -10.80 15.20 33.78
C SER A 874 -9.68 14.77 34.75
N ALA A 875 -8.48 14.50 34.21
CA ALA A 875 -7.34 14.03 35.00
C ALA A 875 -6.90 15.04 36.09
N ASP A 876 -7.07 16.33 35.84
CA ASP A 876 -6.84 17.42 36.81
C ASP A 876 -7.96 17.58 37.86
N LYS A 877 -9.12 16.92 37.63
CA LYS A 877 -10.33 16.91 38.45
C LYS A 877 -11.02 18.26 38.62
N ASN A 878 -10.84 19.18 37.67
CA ASN A 878 -11.51 20.48 37.64
C ASN A 878 -12.64 20.58 36.62
N THR A 879 -12.79 19.60 35.72
CA THR A 879 -13.86 19.55 34.70
C THR A 879 -14.61 18.23 34.78
N LEU A 880 -15.94 18.31 34.90
CA LEU A 880 -16.86 17.21 34.65
C LEU A 880 -17.54 17.41 33.29
N LEU A 881 -17.70 16.34 32.53
CA LEU A 881 -18.42 16.30 31.25
C LEU A 881 -19.41 15.13 31.25
N TYR A 882 -20.63 15.35 30.74
CA TYR A 882 -21.66 14.32 30.59
C TYR A 882 -22.68 14.73 29.53
N SER A 883 -23.40 13.77 28.97
CA SER A 883 -24.56 14.01 28.12
C SER A 883 -25.86 14.08 28.94
N SER A 884 -26.82 14.91 28.52
CA SER A 884 -28.15 15.05 29.15
C SER A 884 -29.16 15.59 28.15
N TYR A 885 -30.44 15.25 28.31
CA TYR A 885 -31.53 15.88 27.54
C TYR A 885 -31.81 17.34 27.95
N GLY A 886 -31.15 17.85 29.00
CA GLY A 886 -31.49 19.17 29.56
C GLY A 886 -32.94 19.22 30.06
N GLU A 887 -33.55 20.41 30.04
CA GLU A 887 -34.95 20.61 30.45
C GLU A 887 -35.92 20.68 29.24
N ASP A 888 -35.45 20.40 28.02
CA ASP A 888 -36.25 20.46 26.78
C ASP A 888 -36.45 19.05 26.19
N GLU A 889 -37.69 18.57 26.21
CA GLU A 889 -38.01 17.24 25.68
C GLU A 889 -37.95 17.13 24.15
N SER A 890 -37.84 18.25 23.43
CA SER A 890 -37.85 18.32 21.96
C SER A 890 -36.48 18.15 21.30
N LYS A 891 -35.39 18.22 22.07
CA LYS A 891 -34.01 18.03 21.61
C LYS A 891 -33.46 16.62 21.93
N GLY A 892 -32.35 16.27 21.28
CA GLY A 892 -31.54 15.10 21.65
C GLY A 892 -30.74 15.32 22.94
N LYS A 893 -29.63 14.61 23.11
CA LYS A 893 -28.71 14.81 24.24
C LYS A 893 -27.62 15.81 23.87
N ASP A 894 -27.49 16.85 24.70
CA ASP A 894 -26.39 17.82 24.63
C ASP A 894 -25.26 17.39 25.57
N ILE A 895 -24.00 17.72 25.21
CA ILE A 895 -22.87 17.67 26.14
C ILE A 895 -22.92 18.89 27.07
N TYR A 896 -22.88 18.63 28.37
CA TYR A 896 -22.79 19.61 29.44
C TYR A 896 -21.44 19.53 30.16
N ARG A 897 -20.97 20.71 30.60
CA ARG A 897 -19.74 20.91 31.37
C ARG A 897 -20.05 21.47 32.75
N LEU A 898 -19.42 20.91 33.78
CA LEU A 898 -19.31 21.54 35.10
C LEU A 898 -17.85 21.84 35.39
N LYS A 899 -17.53 23.12 35.55
CA LYS A 899 -16.20 23.61 35.96
C LYS A 899 -16.16 23.81 37.47
N LYS A 900 -15.04 23.43 38.07
CA LYS A 900 -14.76 23.66 39.49
C LYS A 900 -14.34 25.11 39.71
N LEU A 901 -15.02 25.79 40.63
CA LEU A 901 -14.76 27.17 40.99
C LEU A 901 -13.54 27.27 41.92
N SER A 902 -12.94 28.46 42.02
CA SER A 902 -11.79 28.74 42.91
C SER A 902 -12.08 28.51 44.40
N ASN A 903 -13.36 28.49 44.80
CA ASN A 903 -13.81 28.13 46.16
C ASN A 903 -13.93 26.61 46.39
N GLY A 904 -13.52 25.78 45.43
CA GLY A 904 -13.52 24.31 45.49
C GLY A 904 -14.86 23.64 45.18
N LYS A 905 -15.96 24.39 45.05
CA LYS A 905 -17.29 23.87 44.66
C LYS A 905 -17.41 23.75 43.14
N TRP A 906 -18.32 22.91 42.66
CA TRP A 906 -18.75 22.91 41.26
C TRP A 906 -19.55 24.17 40.93
N SER A 907 -19.67 24.47 39.63
CA SER A 907 -20.59 25.49 39.13
C SER A 907 -22.04 25.13 39.54
N PRO A 908 -22.89 26.11 39.91
CA PRO A 908 -24.27 25.82 40.33
C PRO A 908 -25.21 25.50 39.17
N VAL A 909 -24.78 25.74 37.93
CA VAL A 909 -25.52 25.49 36.69
C VAL A 909 -24.56 24.81 35.69
N PRO A 910 -24.94 23.68 35.07
CA PRO A 910 -24.18 23.07 33.98
C PRO A 910 -24.12 23.97 32.74
N GLU A 911 -22.93 24.09 32.15
CA GLU A 911 -22.65 24.83 30.92
C GLU A 911 -22.90 23.93 29.70
N ASN A 912 -23.89 24.24 28.87
CA ASN A 912 -24.11 23.55 27.59
C ASN A 912 -22.97 23.91 26.61
N ILE A 913 -22.26 22.92 26.06
CA ILE A 913 -21.15 23.17 25.13
C ILE A 913 -21.68 23.34 23.69
N THR A 914 -22.41 24.42 23.45
CA THR A 914 -23.12 24.70 22.17
C THR A 914 -22.26 24.67 20.90
N ALA A 915 -20.92 24.78 21.02
CA ALA A 915 -19.97 24.69 19.90
C ALA A 915 -19.71 23.25 19.40
N VAL A 916 -20.06 22.22 20.19
CA VAL A 916 -19.91 20.80 19.84
C VAL A 916 -21.21 19.99 19.94
N ASN A 917 -22.33 20.68 20.19
CA ASN A 917 -23.67 20.10 20.26
C ASN A 917 -24.47 20.42 18.99
N SER A 918 -25.51 19.64 18.73
CA SER A 918 -26.40 19.74 17.55
C SER A 918 -27.88 19.78 17.97
N ASP A 919 -28.79 19.35 17.09
CA ASP A 919 -30.19 19.06 17.44
C ASP A 919 -30.43 17.55 17.71
N MET A 920 -29.38 16.73 17.58
CA MET A 920 -29.40 15.26 17.70
C MET A 920 -28.73 14.79 19.00
N ASP A 921 -28.27 13.53 19.05
CA ASP A 921 -27.61 12.94 20.22
C ASP A 921 -26.09 13.11 20.17
N GLU A 922 -25.53 13.92 21.07
CA GLU A 922 -24.12 13.90 21.43
C GLU A 922 -23.91 13.19 22.77
N GLU A 923 -22.97 12.23 22.82
CA GLU A 923 -22.75 11.38 24.00
C GLU A 923 -21.29 11.04 24.27
N PHE A 924 -21.06 10.51 25.48
CA PHE A 924 -19.78 10.02 25.98
C PHE A 924 -18.60 10.98 25.72
N PRO A 925 -18.65 12.21 26.28
CA PRO A 925 -17.55 13.17 26.16
C PRO A 925 -16.32 12.74 26.99
N ALA A 926 -15.12 12.91 26.43
CA ALA A 926 -13.84 12.74 27.11
C ALA A 926 -12.84 13.81 26.64
N LEU A 927 -11.97 14.27 27.53
CA LEU A 927 -10.86 15.15 27.18
C LEU A 927 -9.57 14.35 27.00
N SER A 928 -8.74 14.77 26.04
CA SER A 928 -7.32 14.46 26.00
C SER A 928 -6.64 14.84 27.32
N LYS A 929 -5.50 14.22 27.60
CA LYS A 929 -4.79 14.39 28.88
C LYS A 929 -4.35 15.83 29.19
N ASP A 930 -4.14 16.64 28.16
CA ASP A 930 -3.79 18.06 28.27
C ASP A 930 -5.03 18.99 28.35
N GLY A 931 -6.24 18.46 28.16
CA GLY A 931 -7.49 19.23 28.15
C GLY A 931 -7.80 19.97 26.85
N ASN A 932 -6.90 19.93 25.86
CA ASN A 932 -7.02 20.73 24.63
C ASN A 932 -7.85 20.07 23.53
N THR A 933 -8.13 18.77 23.61
CA THR A 933 -8.98 18.05 22.66
C THR A 933 -10.16 17.41 23.37
N LEU A 934 -11.38 17.73 22.95
CA LEU A 934 -12.62 17.09 23.38
C LEU A 934 -13.00 16.02 22.36
N TYR A 935 -12.89 14.76 22.75
CA TYR A 935 -13.44 13.61 22.03
C TYR A 935 -14.87 13.35 22.51
N PHE A 936 -15.75 12.94 21.61
CA PHE A 936 -17.13 12.57 21.92
C PHE A 936 -17.73 11.78 20.76
N SER A 937 -18.87 11.12 20.97
CA SER A 937 -19.68 10.58 19.87
C SER A 937 -20.89 11.45 19.56
N SER A 938 -21.33 11.46 18.31
CA SER A 938 -22.43 12.31 17.83
C SER A 938 -23.33 11.54 16.87
N LYS A 939 -24.61 11.93 16.76
CA LYS A 939 -25.54 11.60 15.66
C LYS A 939 -25.88 12.81 14.75
N GLY A 940 -25.35 13.99 15.08
CA GLY A 940 -25.71 15.26 14.43
C GLY A 940 -24.80 15.71 13.29
N TYR A 941 -23.57 15.22 13.23
CA TYR A 941 -22.53 15.72 12.32
C TYR A 941 -22.34 14.84 11.06
N GLU A 942 -21.20 15.02 10.38
CA GLU A 942 -20.78 14.25 9.21
C GLU A 942 -20.36 12.83 9.64
N ASN A 943 -21.34 12.01 9.96
CA ASN A 943 -21.19 10.62 10.42
C ASN A 943 -21.17 9.64 9.25
N MET A 944 -20.45 8.54 9.37
CA MET A 944 -20.53 7.36 8.50
C MET A 944 -21.52 6.30 9.02
N GLY A 945 -21.74 6.22 10.33
CA GLY A 945 -22.57 5.23 11.01
C GLY A 945 -23.70 5.87 11.81
N GLY A 946 -24.08 5.21 12.91
CA GLY A 946 -25.06 5.75 13.86
C GLY A 946 -24.44 6.84 14.71
N TYR A 947 -23.75 6.44 15.78
CA TYR A 947 -22.74 7.26 16.44
C TYR A 947 -21.39 7.19 15.70
N ASP A 948 -20.81 8.33 15.36
CA ASP A 948 -19.39 8.47 14.96
C ASP A 948 -18.62 9.21 16.06
N ILE A 949 -17.33 8.89 16.22
CA ILE A 949 -16.42 9.61 17.11
C ILE A 949 -15.89 10.87 16.42
N PHE A 950 -16.05 12.01 17.09
CA PHE A 950 -15.51 13.30 16.69
C PHE A 950 -14.44 13.76 17.69
N LYS A 951 -13.63 14.73 17.24
CA LYS A 951 -12.81 15.58 18.12
C LYS A 951 -13.08 17.05 17.84
N SER A 952 -12.95 17.88 18.86
CA SER A 952 -12.84 19.33 18.77
C SER A 952 -11.62 19.79 19.55
N THR A 953 -10.93 20.85 19.10
CA THR A 953 -9.75 21.41 19.78
C THR A 953 -10.07 22.77 20.39
N TRP A 954 -9.65 23.00 21.63
CA TRP A 954 -9.82 24.26 22.34
C TRP A 954 -8.89 25.34 21.79
N SER A 955 -9.41 26.56 21.65
CA SER A 955 -8.65 27.74 21.25
C SER A 955 -8.57 28.72 22.44
N GLU A 956 -7.38 28.91 23.00
CA GLU A 956 -7.15 29.90 24.06
C GLU A 956 -7.32 31.34 23.56
N GLU A 957 -7.09 31.61 22.27
CA GLU A 957 -7.21 32.94 21.67
C GLU A 957 -8.66 33.41 21.52
N THR A 958 -9.58 32.48 21.24
CA THR A 958 -11.02 32.80 21.07
C THR A 958 -11.86 32.43 22.27
N GLY A 959 -11.38 31.53 23.15
CA GLY A 959 -12.17 30.98 24.26
C GLY A 959 -13.26 30.00 23.82
N GLU A 960 -13.11 29.41 22.63
CA GLU A 960 -14.10 28.53 22.01
C GLU A 960 -13.51 27.17 21.62
N TRP A 961 -14.40 26.18 21.47
CA TRP A 961 -14.08 24.89 20.86
C TRP A 961 -14.12 25.01 19.33
N SER A 962 -13.19 24.37 18.62
CA SER A 962 -13.23 24.30 17.16
C SER A 962 -14.48 23.55 16.69
N LYS A 963 -14.83 23.70 15.41
CA LYS A 963 -15.82 22.81 14.78
C LYS A 963 -15.40 21.35 14.95
N PRO A 964 -16.34 20.44 15.28
CA PRO A 964 -16.07 19.01 15.36
C PRO A 964 -15.51 18.43 14.05
N VAL A 965 -14.52 17.55 14.18
CA VAL A 965 -13.85 16.84 13.09
C VAL A 965 -14.00 15.35 13.32
N ASN A 966 -14.57 14.63 12.36
CA ASN A 966 -14.73 13.19 12.39
C ASN A 966 -13.35 12.50 12.47
N MET A 967 -13.21 11.46 13.29
CA MET A 967 -11.92 10.78 13.49
C MET A 967 -11.49 9.86 12.32
N GLY A 968 -12.38 9.63 11.35
CA GLY A 968 -12.12 8.77 10.18
C GLY A 968 -12.00 7.29 10.54
N SER A 969 -11.86 6.43 9.53
CA SER A 969 -11.62 4.99 9.76
C SER A 969 -10.13 4.67 9.86
N PRO A 970 -9.73 3.64 10.63
CA PRO A 970 -10.57 2.65 11.32
C PRO A 970 -11.04 3.07 12.72
N ILE A 971 -11.02 4.37 13.07
CA ILE A 971 -11.57 4.83 14.35
C ILE A 971 -13.11 4.79 14.30
N ASN A 972 -13.71 5.23 13.19
CA ASN A 972 -15.15 5.14 12.90
C ASN A 972 -15.49 4.08 11.83
N SER A 973 -16.78 3.73 11.74
CA SER A 973 -17.36 2.69 10.89
C SER A 973 -18.88 2.94 10.68
N PRO A 974 -19.59 2.16 9.83
CA PRO A 974 -21.04 2.29 9.63
C PRO A 974 -21.94 1.89 10.83
N TYR A 975 -21.39 1.83 12.03
CA TYR A 975 -21.98 1.21 13.23
C TYR A 975 -22.15 2.25 14.35
N ASP A 976 -22.36 1.85 15.60
CA ASP A 976 -22.33 2.77 16.75
C ASP A 976 -20.92 2.78 17.37
N ASP A 977 -20.13 3.79 17.00
CA ASP A 977 -18.81 4.11 17.56
C ASP A 977 -18.95 5.15 18.66
N VAL A 978 -19.18 4.67 19.88
CA VAL A 978 -19.77 5.47 20.97
C VAL A 978 -18.77 6.16 21.87
N TYR A 979 -17.53 5.71 22.00
CA TYR A 979 -16.57 6.34 22.92
C TYR A 979 -15.11 6.20 22.51
N PHE A 980 -14.33 7.21 22.88
CA PHE A 980 -12.89 7.33 22.62
C PHE A 980 -12.21 7.88 23.88
N LEU A 981 -11.19 7.18 24.38
CA LEU A 981 -10.45 7.56 25.58
C LEU A 981 -8.93 7.37 25.36
N GLU A 982 -8.15 8.41 25.60
CA GLU A 982 -6.69 8.49 25.37
C GLU A 982 -5.85 8.21 26.64
#